data_AF-A0A821PT31-F1
#
_entry.id   AF-A0A821PT31-F1
#
_cell.length_a   1.000
_cell.length_b   1.000
_cell.length_c   1.000
_cell.angle_alpha   90.00
_cell.angle_beta   90.00
_cell.angle_gamma   90.00
#
_symmetry.space_group_name_H-M   'P 1'
#
loop_
_entity.id
_entity.type
_entity.pdbx_description
1 polymer ?
#
loop_
_entity_poly.entity_id
_entity_poly.type
_entity_poly.pdbx_seq_one_letter_code
_entity_poly.pdbx_strand_id
1 'polypeptide(L)'
;MKVNGLTVFRVNKKKKQIVSLTKETSTFNFKSISNILLLNSFVQTEQTFSIANGPSITLMHIDVNAKLNIDEEFHNQIRRILKKSLPSNVRIQLLYAPSDIVSQLRNISLNDAHLETQILHSLLPLKCHENQIIPSGLVFIGLGTQQTTGLGMHVFSHLVPTVERENLDMQDPHLEKWNKELLSAMGQVVRFIYDQSIFDNDQLNHSLSAQFATFSFQTSVPNNKIGLTLLNGFFASQENVMVPVKEQTLASRLTLSESSKAFLAYSQYIHSFLSLPLVPLEISNNGLFNELKRLKLVQEVNHDVIKRSIKTCILQSNEFIALLRWLCSTEVNNNSNFIESIFSTIRFRDTDKSPIIILEKIKHYDEINPSPLLPLPSSVIPSRIATHISNEDFNKHLSLTPLAFDDLLNFYFLDDQKHLLTDQNKVVHLFNLISKYWNNVQQSQKDRMKQILSQIECIPTQQGMKLPKESYIRSQILSPDLPIIAMNVVPNMNPNSKDGVRVNDCRSIQFNNDSDNCVLAEFLKLIGCRTVHVQSFIAHQNTLSNAPKTMSEEDIAALKQTQCFAGTTIQSKNEIVGLFRPDELLFSEAAHQLKSNTVHIIFWPDDFHDLNIHHFLCSLGIREAPKLDDLIDMIDEDFKKQRFEHGGSPYIIPSSLEFLAKNVEKHYPELWKEKTNRRAFIPAQWPANPTARRGNRNDNGQFIIDEVTEDMIYGIQVKLESSLEKLKRSGYPIDRLRINPPKPTDIPVEPKTPVMPIVQQDESGLDAEEHIKSGNPGLKRFGTSKPNTSSVPSSSSYEKSNGTTDSTLDDADYDLLTSETIEETVLQVLQPYNNVEFYTVNNKIENNRTTREPCEALQNINLEIYKDHFHGIPFYTEKNMHITDSMLNRVRQLAIVLSGLASNVFNQPVMIMKLYRDADTNKLPRIGFHCNGSLLFNVRYFERIFAEKFDLQGENTANHDSNMHDIINFYFMKSCHLLVHNVHVNHDVKFIRTLENTVIKLLPAKDSFLELFKFSWDY
;
A
#
# COMPACT_ATOMS: atom_id res chain seq x y z
N MET A 1 59.39 25.69 -20.20
CA MET A 1 60.67 25.01 -20.47
C MET A 1 60.76 24.67 -21.94
N LYS A 2 61.95 24.87 -22.54
CA LYS A 2 62.28 24.36 -23.88
C LYS A 2 63.44 23.39 -23.78
N VAL A 3 63.44 22.34 -24.59
CA VAL A 3 64.52 21.38 -24.77
C VAL A 3 64.75 21.25 -26.28
N ASN A 4 65.99 21.40 -26.75
CA ASN A 4 66.35 21.39 -28.17
C ASN A 4 65.45 22.28 -29.06
N GLY A 5 65.09 23.47 -28.55
CA GLY A 5 64.20 24.44 -29.22
C GLY A 5 62.70 24.16 -29.10
N LEU A 6 62.31 22.89 -28.97
CA LEU A 6 60.93 22.45 -28.73
C LEU A 6 60.44 22.90 -27.34
N THR A 7 59.18 23.30 -27.24
CA THR A 7 58.55 23.56 -25.94
C THR A 7 58.07 22.23 -25.39
N VAL A 8 58.50 21.84 -24.18
CA VAL A 8 58.11 20.58 -23.53
C VAL A 8 57.14 20.79 -22.37
N PHE A 9 57.22 21.95 -21.72
CA PHE A 9 56.37 22.34 -20.60
C PHE A 9 56.05 23.83 -20.68
N ARG A 10 54.80 24.21 -20.49
CA ARG A 10 54.31 25.59 -20.56
C ARG A 10 53.48 25.88 -19.31
N VAL A 11 53.67 27.08 -18.75
CA VAL A 11 52.80 27.62 -17.70
C VAL A 11 52.14 28.87 -18.27
N ASN A 12 50.81 28.84 -18.42
CA ASN A 12 50.02 30.02 -18.74
C ASN A 12 49.56 30.69 -17.44
N LYS A 13 49.51 32.02 -17.37
CA LYS A 13 49.09 32.77 -16.18
C LYS A 13 48.02 33.79 -16.54
N LYS A 14 46.78 33.50 -16.17
CA LYS A 14 45.61 34.36 -16.37
C LYS A 14 45.32 35.08 -15.06
N LYS A 15 45.29 36.42 -15.07
CA LYS A 15 44.86 37.20 -13.90
C LYS A 15 43.36 36.95 -13.67
N LYS A 16 42.99 36.62 -12.44
CA LYS A 16 41.59 36.61 -12.00
C LYS A 16 41.28 37.99 -11.43
N GLN A 17 40.10 38.54 -11.70
CA GLN A 17 39.65 39.74 -11.03
C GLN A 17 39.35 39.37 -9.58
N ILE A 18 40.09 39.92 -8.63
CA ILE A 18 39.79 39.78 -7.21
C ILE A 18 38.43 40.43 -6.96
N VAL A 19 37.52 39.69 -6.33
CA VAL A 19 36.28 40.27 -5.78
C VAL A 19 36.70 41.38 -4.84
N SER A 20 36.33 42.61 -5.17
CA SER A 20 36.92 43.80 -4.55
C SER A 20 36.67 43.84 -3.04
N LEU A 21 37.57 44.53 -2.32
CA LEU A 21 37.39 44.94 -0.92
C LEU A 21 36.32 46.06 -0.82
N THR A 22 35.15 45.81 -1.42
CA THR A 22 34.08 46.79 -1.66
C THR A 22 33.20 46.97 -0.43
N LYS A 23 33.74 47.77 0.51
CA LYS A 23 33.04 48.55 1.55
C LYS A 23 32.23 47.81 2.63
N GLU A 24 31.59 46.68 2.34
CA GLU A 24 30.76 45.96 3.32
C GLU A 24 31.57 44.94 4.14
N THR A 25 32.64 44.39 3.57
CA THR A 25 33.65 43.55 4.26
C THR A 25 34.64 44.38 5.10
N SER A 26 34.12 45.35 5.87
CA SER A 26 34.90 46.25 6.74
C SER A 26 35.54 45.57 7.97
N THR A 27 35.37 44.24 8.10
CA THR A 27 35.80 43.41 9.23
C THR A 27 37.22 42.83 9.09
N PHE A 28 37.81 42.79 7.88
CA PHE A 28 39.13 42.18 7.67
C PHE A 28 40.28 43.08 8.13
N ASN A 29 40.57 43.00 9.42
CA ASN A 29 41.63 43.75 10.08
C ASN A 29 42.99 43.10 9.80
N PHE A 30 43.65 43.45 8.69
CA PHE A 30 44.98 42.96 8.28
C PHE A 30 46.15 43.43 9.19
N LYS A 31 45.92 43.50 10.51
CA LYS A 31 46.97 43.73 11.50
C LYS A 31 47.75 42.43 11.70
N SER A 32 49.01 42.44 11.27
CA SER A 32 49.99 41.46 11.71
C SER A 32 50.09 41.46 13.24
N ILE A 33 50.24 40.28 13.86
CA ILE A 33 50.38 40.09 15.31
C ILE A 33 51.53 40.94 15.90
N SER A 34 52.56 41.22 15.09
CA SER A 34 53.81 41.91 15.50
C SER A 34 53.98 43.32 14.94
N ASN A 35 53.13 43.76 14.02
CA ASN A 35 53.32 44.94 13.17
C ASN A 35 54.55 44.91 12.22
N ILE A 36 55.24 43.76 12.05
CA ILE A 36 56.46 43.68 11.22
C ILE A 36 56.16 43.65 9.71
N LEU A 37 55.01 43.10 9.32
CA LEU A 37 54.54 42.98 7.94
C LEU A 37 53.18 43.69 7.78
N LEU A 38 53.07 44.54 6.77
CA LEU A 38 51.81 45.12 6.31
C LEU A 38 51.44 44.51 4.95
N LEU A 39 50.32 43.78 4.88
CA LEU A 39 49.84 43.18 3.62
C LEU A 39 49.16 44.26 2.76
N ASN A 40 49.72 44.56 1.58
CA ASN A 40 49.30 45.73 0.79
C ASN A 40 48.47 45.37 -0.45
N SER A 41 48.97 44.47 -1.30
CA SER A 41 48.37 44.20 -2.61
C SER A 41 48.32 42.71 -2.89
N PHE A 42 47.11 42.18 -3.05
CA PHE A 42 46.84 40.80 -3.45
C PHE A 42 46.68 40.74 -4.97
N VAL A 43 47.16 39.67 -5.60
CA VAL A 43 46.97 39.37 -7.03
C VAL A 43 46.68 37.89 -7.21
N GLN A 44 45.44 37.54 -7.54
CA GLN A 44 45.03 36.17 -7.83
C GLN A 44 45.23 35.85 -9.32
N THR A 45 45.74 34.66 -9.62
CA THR A 45 45.99 34.14 -10.97
C THR A 45 45.59 32.68 -11.06
N GLU A 46 44.89 32.32 -12.12
CA GLU A 46 44.78 30.94 -12.59
C GLU A 46 46.09 30.61 -13.33
N GLN A 47 46.74 29.51 -12.95
CA GLN A 47 47.99 29.04 -13.56
C GLN A 47 47.80 27.64 -14.14
N THR A 48 47.76 27.56 -15.48
CA THR A 48 47.63 26.29 -16.20
C THR A 48 49.00 25.76 -16.56
N PHE A 49 49.37 24.61 -16.01
CA PHE A 49 50.59 23.87 -16.26
C PHE A 49 50.28 22.79 -17.29
N SER A 50 50.90 22.85 -18.47
CA SER A 50 50.62 21.94 -19.59
C SER A 50 51.90 21.31 -20.14
N ILE A 51 51.89 20.00 -20.31
CA ILE A 51 52.94 19.27 -21.05
C ILE A 51 52.64 19.36 -22.55
N ALA A 52 53.69 19.42 -23.37
CA ALA A 52 53.52 19.58 -24.81
C ALA A 52 52.89 18.33 -25.44
N ASN A 53 51.77 18.53 -26.16
CA ASN A 53 50.93 17.48 -26.74
C ASN A 53 50.38 16.47 -25.70
N GLY A 54 50.40 16.84 -24.41
CA GLY A 54 49.96 16.00 -23.29
C GLY A 54 48.94 16.70 -22.40
N PRO A 55 48.69 16.17 -21.18
CA PRO A 55 47.71 16.73 -20.24
C PRO A 55 48.08 18.13 -19.74
N SER A 56 47.11 18.76 -19.09
CA SER A 56 47.30 20.03 -18.38
C SER A 56 46.46 20.11 -17.11
N ILE A 57 47.00 20.73 -16.06
CA ILE A 57 46.30 20.98 -14.79
C ILE A 57 46.27 22.49 -14.51
N THR A 58 45.16 23.01 -13.99
CA THR A 58 45.04 24.43 -13.62
C THR A 58 44.97 24.56 -12.11
N LEU A 59 45.91 25.33 -11.56
CA LEU A 59 46.00 25.60 -10.12
C LEU A 59 45.74 27.08 -9.85
N MET A 60 45.22 27.37 -8.67
CA MET A 60 45.01 28.71 -8.17
C MET A 60 46.27 29.23 -7.49
N HIS A 61 46.66 30.46 -7.78
CA HIS A 61 47.82 31.09 -7.18
C HIS A 61 47.51 32.52 -6.74
N ILE A 62 48.03 32.90 -5.58
CA ILE A 62 47.93 34.27 -5.05
C ILE A 62 49.34 34.79 -4.75
N ASP A 63 49.64 35.99 -5.25
CA ASP A 63 50.83 36.77 -4.91
C ASP A 63 50.41 37.96 -4.03
N VAL A 64 51.06 38.14 -2.89
CA VAL A 64 50.82 39.25 -1.97
C VAL A 64 52.13 40.01 -1.73
N ASN A 65 52.17 41.27 -2.18
CA ASN A 65 53.26 42.16 -1.78
C ASN A 65 52.96 42.68 -0.37
N ALA A 66 53.91 42.45 0.55
CA ALA A 66 53.89 42.97 1.91
C ALA A 66 55.00 44.03 2.07
N LYS A 67 54.67 45.18 2.67
CA LYS A 67 55.68 46.17 3.08
C LYS A 67 56.22 45.79 4.45
N LEU A 68 57.53 45.94 4.64
CA LEU A 68 58.16 45.74 5.95
C LEU A 68 58.15 47.00 6.82
N ASN A 69 58.02 46.77 8.11
CA ASN A 69 58.06 47.76 9.17
C ASN A 69 58.90 47.19 10.32
N ILE A 70 60.22 47.36 10.24
CA ILE A 70 61.21 46.78 11.16
C ILE A 70 62.01 47.92 11.78
N ASP A 71 62.31 47.82 13.07
CA ASP A 71 63.31 48.64 13.73
C ASP A 71 64.74 48.39 13.19
N GLU A 72 65.63 49.37 13.40
CA GLU A 72 67.00 49.29 12.88
C GLU A 72 67.85 48.24 13.61
N GLU A 73 67.53 47.93 14.87
CA GLU A 73 68.26 46.93 15.66
C GLU A 73 68.07 45.52 15.07
N PHE A 74 66.82 45.09 14.89
CA PHE A 74 66.50 43.78 14.30
C PHE A 74 67.01 43.68 12.86
N HIS A 75 66.94 44.76 12.07
CA HIS A 75 67.55 44.77 10.73
C HIS A 75 69.07 44.53 10.80
N ASN A 76 69.77 45.17 11.74
CA ASN A 76 71.21 45.00 11.93
C ASN A 76 71.58 43.63 12.52
N GLN A 77 70.78 43.05 13.42
CA GLN A 77 70.93 41.68 13.91
C GLN A 77 70.83 40.67 12.76
N ILE A 78 69.75 40.71 11.98
CA ILE A 78 69.55 39.83 10.81
C ILE A 78 70.69 40.02 9.78
N ARG A 79 71.11 41.27 9.54
CA ARG A 79 72.23 41.58 8.62
C ARG A 79 73.57 41.03 9.13
N ARG A 80 73.81 41.03 10.44
CA ARG A 80 74.99 40.42 11.08
C ARG A 80 75.00 38.90 10.91
N ILE A 81 73.84 38.26 10.97
CA ILE A 81 73.68 36.80 10.79
C ILE A 81 73.82 36.43 9.30
N LEU A 82 72.88 36.89 8.45
CA LEU A 82 72.75 36.49 7.04
C LEU A 82 73.82 37.10 6.10
N LYS A 83 74.63 38.06 6.58
CA LYS A 83 75.53 38.92 5.80
C LYS A 83 74.82 39.70 4.67
N LYS A 84 73.49 39.82 4.75
CA LYS A 84 72.61 40.44 3.77
C LYS A 84 71.54 41.25 4.52
N SER A 85 71.23 42.45 4.03
CA SER A 85 70.05 43.19 4.48
C SER A 85 68.78 42.51 3.99
N LEU A 86 67.72 42.56 4.81
CA LEU A 86 66.37 42.20 4.38
C LEU A 86 65.90 43.15 3.24
N PRO A 87 65.05 42.69 2.31
CA PRO A 87 64.48 43.55 1.26
C PRO A 87 63.51 44.58 1.86
N SER A 88 63.20 45.66 1.16
CA SER A 88 62.21 46.66 1.64
C SER A 88 60.75 46.20 1.55
N ASN A 89 60.49 45.23 0.66
CA ASN A 89 59.18 44.60 0.44
C ASN A 89 59.38 43.09 0.31
N VAL A 90 58.42 42.32 0.80
CA VAL A 90 58.38 40.86 0.70
C VAL A 90 57.28 40.46 -0.28
N ARG A 91 57.46 39.35 -0.99
CA ARG A 91 56.36 38.62 -1.64
C ARG A 91 56.06 37.34 -0.90
N ILE A 92 54.77 37.13 -0.64
CA ILE A 92 54.18 35.91 -0.12
C ILE A 92 53.36 35.32 -1.26
N GLN A 93 53.72 34.12 -1.73
CA GLN A 93 53.02 33.42 -2.81
C GLN A 93 52.47 32.09 -2.32
N LEU A 94 51.23 31.79 -2.65
CA LEU A 94 50.56 30.52 -2.34
C LEU A 94 50.07 29.88 -3.63
N LEU A 95 50.19 28.55 -3.75
CA LEU A 95 49.72 27.74 -4.87
C LEU A 95 48.86 26.60 -4.33
N TYR A 96 47.62 26.49 -4.80
CA TYR A 96 46.61 25.55 -4.30
C TYR A 96 45.70 25.03 -5.42
N ALA A 97 45.08 23.87 -5.21
CA ALA A 97 44.16 23.29 -6.19
C ALA A 97 42.73 23.84 -6.00
N PRO A 98 42.00 24.14 -7.09
CA PRO A 98 40.57 24.43 -7.01
C PRO A 98 39.75 23.14 -6.75
N SER A 99 38.52 23.31 -6.24
CA SER A 99 37.65 22.23 -5.72
C SER A 99 37.29 21.16 -6.74
N ASP A 100 37.12 21.53 -8.01
CA ASP A 100 36.92 20.63 -9.16
C ASP A 100 38.12 19.70 -9.37
N ILE A 101 39.33 20.23 -9.45
CA ILE A 101 40.57 19.46 -9.56
C ILE A 101 40.79 18.57 -8.33
N VAL A 102 40.44 19.04 -7.13
CA VAL A 102 40.55 18.22 -5.91
C VAL A 102 39.53 17.08 -5.91
N SER A 103 38.31 17.28 -6.43
CA SER A 103 37.32 16.21 -6.54
C SER A 103 37.76 15.06 -7.46
N GLN A 104 38.52 15.38 -8.51
CA GLN A 104 39.05 14.40 -9.48
C GLN A 104 40.14 13.51 -8.87
N LEU A 105 40.80 13.93 -7.78
CA LEU A 105 41.90 13.17 -7.15
C LEU A 105 41.50 11.79 -6.61
N ARG A 106 40.21 11.56 -6.32
CA ARG A 106 39.73 10.24 -5.88
C ARG A 106 39.66 9.21 -7.02
N ASN A 107 39.56 9.66 -8.26
CA ASN A 107 39.23 8.81 -9.41
C ASN A 107 40.48 8.41 -10.22
N ILE A 108 41.68 8.75 -9.76
CA ILE A 108 42.92 8.63 -10.54
C ILE A 108 43.88 7.67 -9.82
N SER A 109 44.05 6.46 -10.36
CA SER A 109 45.13 5.57 -9.93
C SER A 109 46.47 6.12 -10.41
N LEU A 110 47.28 6.65 -9.48
CA LEU A 110 48.59 7.22 -9.81
C LEU A 110 49.62 6.16 -10.22
N ASN A 111 49.41 4.88 -9.89
CA ASN A 111 50.30 3.78 -10.25
C ASN A 111 50.18 3.43 -11.74
N ASP A 112 48.97 3.53 -12.30
CA ASP A 112 48.65 3.19 -13.69
C ASP A 112 48.65 4.44 -14.61
N ALA A 113 48.63 5.63 -14.02
CA ALA A 113 48.68 6.90 -14.74
C ALA A 113 50.00 7.08 -15.50
N HIS A 114 49.91 7.61 -16.73
CA HIS A 114 51.08 7.95 -17.56
C HIS A 114 52.00 8.98 -16.87
N LEU A 115 53.30 8.95 -17.21
CA LEU A 115 54.33 9.78 -16.59
C LEU A 115 54.01 11.28 -16.65
N GLU A 116 53.40 11.77 -17.73
CA GLU A 116 52.95 13.15 -17.88
C GLU A 116 51.92 13.52 -16.80
N THR A 117 50.97 12.63 -16.52
CA THR A 117 49.98 12.80 -15.47
C THR A 117 50.64 12.76 -14.09
N GLN A 118 51.55 11.82 -13.84
CA GLN A 118 52.31 11.76 -12.58
C GLN A 118 53.10 13.07 -12.33
N ILE A 119 53.74 13.62 -13.36
CA ILE A 119 54.46 14.91 -13.29
C ILE A 119 53.51 16.04 -12.92
N LEU A 120 52.32 16.14 -13.53
CA LEU A 120 51.35 17.20 -13.18
C LEU A 120 50.74 17.01 -11.78
N HIS A 121 50.48 15.77 -11.36
CA HIS A 121 50.01 15.49 -10.00
C HIS A 121 51.08 15.78 -8.94
N SER A 122 52.38 15.74 -9.27
CA SER A 122 53.46 16.17 -8.36
C SER A 122 53.43 17.67 -8.02
N LEU A 123 52.67 18.48 -8.78
CA LEU A 123 52.44 19.91 -8.53
C LEU A 123 51.28 20.16 -7.56
N LEU A 124 50.56 19.11 -7.14
CA LEU A 124 49.42 19.23 -6.23
C LEU A 124 49.88 19.22 -4.76
N PRO A 125 49.47 20.20 -3.96
CA PRO A 125 49.69 20.19 -2.51
C PRO A 125 48.71 19.27 -1.77
N LEU A 126 48.08 18.32 -2.45
CA LEU A 126 47.09 17.38 -1.91
C LEU A 126 47.34 15.98 -2.51
N LYS A 127 47.16 14.94 -1.70
CA LYS A 127 47.28 13.53 -2.11
C LYS A 127 46.04 12.74 -1.69
N CYS A 128 45.74 11.68 -2.41
CA CYS A 128 44.79 10.66 -1.96
C CYS A 128 45.57 9.58 -1.18
N HIS A 129 45.07 9.18 -0.01
CA HIS A 129 45.56 8.07 0.80
C HIS A 129 44.35 7.37 1.44
N GLU A 130 44.18 6.06 1.25
CA GLU A 130 43.03 5.30 1.81
C GLU A 130 41.66 5.95 1.50
N ASN A 131 41.50 6.46 0.27
CA ASN A 131 40.34 7.23 -0.22
C ASN A 131 40.07 8.59 0.48
N GLN A 132 40.95 9.00 1.40
CA GLN A 132 40.93 10.33 2.02
C GLN A 132 41.86 11.29 1.27
N ILE A 133 41.46 12.56 1.17
CA ILE A 133 42.29 13.62 0.56
C ILE A 133 43.04 14.35 1.67
N ILE A 134 44.36 14.24 1.68
CA ILE A 134 45.23 14.78 2.74
C ILE A 134 46.15 15.92 2.22
N PRO A 135 46.39 16.96 3.03
CA PRO A 135 47.47 17.92 2.85
C PRO A 135 48.84 17.30 2.51
N SER A 136 49.45 17.78 1.43
CA SER A 136 50.86 17.57 1.10
C SER A 136 51.53 18.85 0.57
N GLY A 137 51.03 20.02 0.99
CA GLY A 137 51.65 21.31 0.70
C GLY A 137 53.05 21.40 1.29
N LEU A 138 53.93 22.13 0.60
CA LEU A 138 55.37 22.24 0.91
C LEU A 138 55.79 23.71 1.01
N VAL A 139 56.80 23.96 1.84
CA VAL A 139 57.48 25.25 1.90
C VAL A 139 58.54 25.34 0.80
N PHE A 140 58.56 26.45 0.08
CA PHE A 140 59.56 26.78 -0.94
C PHE A 140 60.41 27.99 -0.52
N ILE A 141 61.72 27.86 -0.71
CA ILE A 141 62.77 28.85 -0.38
C ILE A 141 63.53 29.32 -1.63
N GLY A 142 62.94 29.12 -2.81
CA GLY A 142 63.59 29.19 -4.13
C GLY A 142 63.87 27.79 -4.72
N LEU A 143 63.91 26.78 -3.86
CA LEU A 143 63.75 25.35 -4.15
C LEU A 143 62.69 24.76 -3.19
N GLY A 144 62.16 23.58 -3.49
CA GLY A 144 61.22 22.88 -2.60
C GLY A 144 61.96 22.27 -1.42
N THR A 145 61.49 22.53 -0.20
CA THR A 145 62.02 21.93 1.02
C THR A 145 61.30 20.61 1.34
N GLN A 146 61.83 19.82 2.29
CA GLN A 146 61.11 18.66 2.81
C GLN A 146 59.99 19.06 3.79
N GLN A 147 60.00 20.31 4.26
CA GLN A 147 59.04 20.83 5.24
C GLN A 147 57.65 21.01 4.63
N THR A 148 56.68 20.25 5.13
CA THR A 148 55.26 20.41 4.78
C THR A 148 54.63 21.62 5.47
N THR A 149 53.51 22.10 4.93
CA THR A 149 52.76 23.26 5.46
C THR A 149 51.62 22.86 6.40
N GLY A 150 51.22 21.58 6.40
CA GLY A 150 49.97 21.12 7.02
C GLY A 150 48.70 21.45 6.22
N LEU A 151 48.83 22.15 5.09
CA LEU A 151 47.73 22.64 4.27
C LEU A 151 47.75 22.04 2.87
N GLY A 152 46.61 22.09 2.18
CA GLY A 152 46.52 21.87 0.74
C GLY A 152 47.04 23.06 -0.08
N MET A 153 48.12 23.70 0.39
CA MET A 153 48.77 24.85 -0.25
C MET A 153 50.29 24.71 -0.17
N HIS A 154 50.97 24.86 -1.30
CA HIS A 154 52.40 25.17 -1.32
C HIS A 154 52.58 26.66 -1.01
N VAL A 155 53.61 27.01 -0.23
CA VAL A 155 53.90 28.40 0.16
C VAL A 155 55.33 28.80 -0.22
N PHE A 156 55.50 30.01 -0.71
CA PHE A 156 56.79 30.59 -1.08
C PHE A 156 56.91 32.02 -0.52
N SER A 157 58.05 32.33 0.10
CA SER A 157 58.41 33.68 0.54
C SER A 157 59.91 33.75 0.85
N HIS A 158 60.34 34.88 1.40
CA HIS A 158 61.72 35.17 1.81
C HIS A 158 62.07 34.51 3.18
N LEU A 159 61.64 33.26 3.35
CA LEU A 159 61.92 32.43 4.52
C LEU A 159 63.40 32.04 4.54
N VAL A 160 63.98 31.97 5.74
CA VAL A 160 65.39 31.62 5.95
C VAL A 160 65.52 30.12 6.23
N PRO A 161 66.26 29.37 5.42
CA PRO A 161 66.47 27.95 5.62
C PRO A 161 67.64 27.62 6.55
N THR A 162 67.72 26.35 6.97
CA THR A 162 68.93 25.77 7.58
C THR A 162 70.10 25.70 6.58
N VAL A 163 71.28 25.31 7.06
CA VAL A 163 72.51 25.22 6.23
C VAL A 163 72.37 24.19 5.11
N GLU A 164 71.71 23.06 5.37
CA GLU A 164 71.42 21.98 4.40
C GLU A 164 70.35 22.41 3.38
N ARG A 165 69.54 23.42 3.72
CA ARG A 165 68.40 23.93 2.94
C ARG A 165 67.20 22.99 2.79
N GLU A 166 67.17 21.92 3.57
CA GLU A 166 66.05 20.98 3.59
C GLU A 166 64.87 21.46 4.46
N ASN A 167 65.12 22.40 5.38
CA ASN A 167 64.19 22.87 6.40
C ASN A 167 64.35 24.37 6.68
N LEU A 168 63.46 24.96 7.49
CA LEU A 168 63.53 26.34 7.96
C LEU A 168 64.38 26.48 9.23
N ASP A 169 65.16 27.56 9.33
CA ASP A 169 65.85 27.88 10.59
C ASP A 169 64.84 28.35 11.64
N MET A 170 64.76 27.58 12.72
CA MET A 170 63.93 27.87 13.89
C MET A 170 64.76 27.72 15.18
N GLN A 171 66.08 27.90 15.08
CA GLN A 171 67.06 27.76 16.17
C GLN A 171 67.66 29.11 16.57
N ASP A 172 68.07 29.95 15.61
CA ASP A 172 68.50 31.32 15.92
C ASP A 172 67.26 32.17 16.31
N PRO A 173 67.26 32.89 17.45
CA PRO A 173 66.08 33.64 17.91
C PRO A 173 65.60 34.74 16.95
N HIS A 174 66.50 35.35 16.18
CA HIS A 174 66.14 36.39 15.21
C HIS A 174 65.62 35.76 13.92
N LEU A 175 66.21 34.66 13.44
CA LEU A 175 65.72 33.92 12.28
C LEU A 175 64.39 33.22 12.58
N GLU A 176 64.22 32.62 13.76
CA GLU A 176 62.95 32.03 14.18
C GLU A 176 61.85 33.10 14.26
N LYS A 177 62.15 34.30 14.81
CA LYS A 177 61.20 35.42 14.80
C LYS A 177 60.84 35.79 13.35
N TRP A 178 61.81 36.05 12.48
CA TRP A 178 61.57 36.39 11.07
C TRP A 178 60.70 35.35 10.33
N ASN A 179 61.04 34.07 10.47
CA ASN A 179 60.29 32.98 9.86
C ASN A 179 58.88 32.86 10.44
N LYS A 180 58.70 33.03 11.76
CA LYS A 180 57.37 33.05 12.39
C LYS A 180 56.49 34.18 11.86
N GLU A 181 57.03 35.39 11.67
CA GLU A 181 56.25 36.50 11.12
C GLU A 181 55.78 36.23 9.69
N LEU A 182 56.65 35.68 8.84
CA LEU A 182 56.29 35.29 7.47
C LEU A 182 55.25 34.18 7.43
N LEU A 183 55.35 33.16 8.30
CA LEU A 183 54.39 32.07 8.41
C LEU A 183 53.04 32.54 8.99
N SER A 184 53.06 33.45 9.96
CA SER A 184 51.83 34.07 10.49
C SER A 184 51.14 34.93 9.42
N ALA A 185 51.90 35.70 8.65
CA ALA A 185 51.38 36.49 7.53
C ALA A 185 50.84 35.58 6.40
N MET A 186 51.49 34.45 6.11
CA MET A 186 50.91 33.42 5.23
C MET A 186 49.59 32.89 5.77
N GLY A 187 49.46 32.62 7.06
CA GLY A 187 48.21 32.23 7.71
C GLY A 187 47.07 33.22 7.47
N GLN A 188 47.35 34.53 7.60
CA GLN A 188 46.37 35.58 7.28
C GLN A 188 45.96 35.57 5.80
N VAL A 189 46.87 35.22 4.88
CA VAL A 189 46.54 35.04 3.45
C VAL A 189 45.72 33.76 3.22
N VAL A 190 46.03 32.64 3.90
CA VAL A 190 45.19 31.42 3.86
C VAL A 190 43.77 31.72 4.36
N ARG A 191 43.64 32.54 5.41
CA ARG A 191 42.34 32.99 5.95
C ARG A 191 41.55 33.82 4.94
N PHE A 192 42.19 34.77 4.27
CA PHE A 192 41.58 35.49 3.15
C PHE A 192 41.11 34.54 2.02
N ILE A 193 41.90 33.52 1.66
CA ILE A 193 41.51 32.52 0.65
C ILE A 193 40.32 31.69 1.10
N TYR A 194 40.28 31.29 2.37
CA TYR A 194 39.18 30.55 2.97
C TYR A 194 37.87 31.31 2.84
N ASP A 195 37.78 32.53 3.40
CA ASP A 195 36.54 33.30 3.40
C ASP A 195 36.08 33.61 1.95
N GLN A 196 37.02 33.94 1.04
CA GLN A 196 36.70 34.12 -0.39
C GLN A 196 36.15 32.85 -1.07
N SER A 197 36.55 31.65 -0.63
CA SER A 197 36.01 30.39 -1.17
C SER A 197 34.67 30.00 -0.54
N ILE A 198 34.41 30.40 0.70
CA ILE A 198 33.22 30.01 1.46
C ILE A 198 32.00 30.88 1.08
N PHE A 199 32.20 32.13 0.68
CA PHE A 199 31.11 32.97 0.17
C PHE A 199 30.72 32.70 -1.30
N ASP A 200 31.42 31.78 -1.99
CA ASP A 200 31.10 31.38 -3.37
C ASP A 200 30.00 30.29 -3.38
N ASN A 201 28.74 30.73 -3.29
CA ASN A 201 27.56 29.88 -3.03
C ASN A 201 27.38 28.71 -4.01
N ASP A 202 27.83 28.83 -5.25
CA ASP A 202 27.71 27.78 -6.25
C ASP A 202 28.62 26.58 -5.93
N GLN A 203 29.72 26.79 -5.21
CA GLN A 203 30.65 25.72 -4.79
C GLN A 203 30.19 24.97 -3.54
N LEU A 204 29.47 25.62 -2.62
CA LEU A 204 29.08 25.03 -1.33
C LEU A 204 28.24 23.74 -1.47
N ASN A 205 27.50 23.58 -2.57
CA ASN A 205 26.68 22.40 -2.83
C ASN A 205 27.41 21.31 -3.64
N HIS A 206 28.69 21.51 -3.98
CA HIS A 206 29.48 20.62 -4.84
C HIS A 206 30.79 20.18 -4.18
N SER A 207 30.75 18.99 -3.56
CA SER A 207 31.92 18.32 -2.97
C SER A 207 32.65 19.13 -1.88
N LEU A 208 31.93 19.48 -0.81
CA LEU A 208 32.49 20.11 0.41
C LEU A 208 33.82 19.48 0.86
N SER A 209 33.90 18.14 0.88
CA SER A 209 35.11 17.43 1.32
C SER A 209 36.35 17.75 0.46
N ALA A 210 36.19 18.06 -0.83
CA ALA A 210 37.27 18.50 -1.71
C ALA A 210 37.64 19.98 -1.44
N GLN A 211 36.67 20.86 -1.24
CA GLN A 211 36.92 22.26 -0.86
C GLN A 211 37.66 22.37 0.48
N PHE A 212 37.23 21.61 1.50
CA PHE A 212 37.80 21.66 2.85
C PHE A 212 39.12 20.89 3.00
N ALA A 213 39.45 19.93 2.13
CA ALA A 213 40.75 19.25 2.15
C ALA A 213 41.92 20.26 2.09
N THR A 214 41.76 21.34 1.31
CA THR A 214 42.72 22.45 1.19
C THR A 214 43.05 23.12 2.53
N PHE A 215 42.09 23.16 3.46
CA PHE A 215 42.18 23.88 4.73
C PHE A 215 42.32 22.96 5.95
N SER A 216 42.71 21.69 5.77
CA SER A 216 42.66 20.68 6.83
C SER A 216 43.70 20.83 7.97
N PHE A 217 44.65 21.78 7.90
CA PHE A 217 45.63 22.09 8.98
C PHE A 217 46.24 20.87 9.72
N GLN A 218 46.68 19.85 8.99
CA GLN A 218 47.36 18.69 9.58
C GLN A 218 48.74 19.05 10.17
N THR A 219 49.25 18.20 11.06
CA THR A 219 50.59 18.34 11.65
C THR A 219 51.67 18.45 10.58
N SER A 220 52.38 19.58 10.54
CA SER A 220 53.49 19.76 9.59
C SER A 220 54.73 18.96 10.00
N VAL A 221 55.44 18.41 9.01
CA VAL A 221 56.65 17.58 9.20
C VAL A 221 57.82 18.11 8.37
N PRO A 222 59.07 17.97 8.82
CA PRO A 222 59.48 17.38 10.09
C PRO A 222 59.24 18.29 11.31
N ASN A 223 59.10 19.60 11.14
CA ASN A 223 58.85 20.54 12.25
C ASN A 223 57.36 20.94 12.34
N ASN A 224 56.72 20.65 13.47
CA ASN A 224 55.30 20.97 13.72
C ASN A 224 55.05 22.47 14.02
N LYS A 225 56.07 23.23 14.44
CA LYS A 225 55.95 24.67 14.68
C LYS A 225 55.48 25.44 13.43
N ILE A 226 55.75 24.91 12.24
CA ILE A 226 55.48 25.60 10.96
C ILE A 226 53.98 25.67 10.69
N GLY A 227 53.30 24.52 10.68
CA GLY A 227 51.84 24.41 10.55
C GLY A 227 51.11 25.10 11.70
N LEU A 228 51.61 24.97 12.94
CA LEU A 228 51.05 25.70 14.09
C LEU A 228 51.17 27.23 13.94
N THR A 229 52.23 27.75 13.33
CA THR A 229 52.37 29.20 13.10
C THR A 229 51.48 29.68 11.95
N LEU A 230 51.31 28.87 10.89
CA LEU A 230 50.33 29.12 9.82
C LEU A 230 48.89 29.14 10.38
N LEU A 231 48.54 28.17 11.23
CA LEU A 231 47.24 28.06 11.91
C LEU A 231 46.98 29.26 12.84
N ASN A 232 47.96 29.64 13.68
CA ASN A 232 47.85 30.83 14.53
C ASN A 232 47.67 32.10 13.68
N GLY A 233 48.36 32.21 12.55
CA GLY A 233 48.17 33.30 11.59
C GLY A 233 46.78 33.34 10.96
N PHE A 234 46.16 32.18 10.72
CA PHE A 234 44.80 32.07 10.17
C PHE A 234 43.72 32.56 11.15
N PHE A 235 43.88 32.27 12.45
CA PHE A 235 42.97 32.75 13.50
C PHE A 235 43.27 34.18 13.99
N ALA A 236 44.45 34.74 13.69
CA ALA A 236 44.89 36.06 14.16
C ALA A 236 44.00 37.25 13.75
N SER A 237 43.28 37.14 12.63
CA SER A 237 42.42 38.23 12.14
C SER A 237 41.05 38.27 12.84
N GLN A 238 40.49 37.09 13.15
CA GLN A 238 39.21 36.88 13.83
C GLN A 238 39.15 35.42 14.30
N GLU A 239 38.82 35.16 15.57
CA GLU A 239 38.75 33.79 16.09
C GLU A 239 37.63 32.97 15.42
N ASN A 240 36.41 33.53 15.35
CA ASN A 240 35.33 32.91 14.59
C ASN A 240 35.63 32.89 13.08
N VAL A 241 35.24 31.79 12.43
CA VAL A 241 35.20 31.63 10.97
C VAL A 241 33.76 31.37 10.52
N MET A 242 33.43 31.67 9.27
CA MET A 242 32.13 31.27 8.70
C MET A 242 32.23 29.82 8.23
N VAL A 243 31.33 28.95 8.69
CA VAL A 243 31.27 27.53 8.31
C VAL A 243 29.93 27.20 7.65
N PRO A 244 29.90 26.30 6.65
CA PRO A 244 28.65 25.82 6.08
C PRO A 244 27.92 24.92 7.07
N VAL A 245 26.63 25.19 7.25
CA VAL A 245 25.73 24.46 8.12
C VAL A 245 24.39 24.19 7.44
N LYS A 246 23.74 23.12 7.89
CA LYS A 246 22.36 22.75 7.53
C LYS A 246 21.45 23.06 8.73
N GLU A 247 20.81 24.23 8.74
CA GLU A 247 19.99 24.69 9.88
C GLU A 247 18.66 23.95 10.06
N GLN A 248 18.12 23.34 9.01
CA GLN A 248 16.84 22.64 9.01
C GLN A 248 16.95 21.26 8.36
N THR A 249 16.23 20.29 8.90
CA THR A 249 16.22 18.88 8.48
C THR A 249 15.92 18.68 6.99
N LEU A 250 15.01 19.48 6.43
CA LEU A 250 14.58 19.44 5.03
C LEU A 250 15.31 20.44 4.11
N ALA A 251 16.28 21.22 4.60
CA ALA A 251 17.01 22.17 3.77
C ALA A 251 17.88 21.45 2.71
N SER A 252 17.64 21.76 1.44
CA SER A 252 18.39 21.25 0.29
C SER A 252 19.63 22.08 -0.07
N ARG A 253 19.81 23.24 0.58
CA ARG A 253 20.97 24.12 0.43
C ARG A 253 21.61 24.36 1.80
N LEU A 254 22.93 24.55 1.79
CA LEU A 254 23.67 24.95 2.97
C LEU A 254 23.60 26.46 3.17
N THR A 255 23.84 26.88 4.41
CA THR A 255 23.87 28.26 4.87
C THR A 255 25.18 28.52 5.60
N LEU A 256 25.58 29.78 5.79
CA LEU A 256 26.82 30.12 6.49
C LEU A 256 26.52 30.63 7.90
N SER A 257 27.13 30.03 8.90
CA SER A 257 27.03 30.45 10.30
C SER A 257 28.41 30.66 10.92
N GLU A 258 28.50 31.50 11.97
CA GLU A 258 29.74 31.64 12.72
C GLU A 258 30.05 30.35 13.47
N SER A 259 31.30 29.88 13.41
CA SER A 259 31.69 28.57 13.93
C SER A 259 31.25 28.31 15.38
N SER A 260 31.32 29.31 16.27
CA SER A 260 30.92 29.17 17.68
C SER A 260 29.40 28.99 17.89
N LYS A 261 28.58 29.33 16.89
CA LYS A 261 27.13 29.04 16.86
C LYS A 261 26.82 27.68 16.25
N ALA A 262 27.75 27.11 15.48
CA ALA A 262 27.58 25.85 14.78
C ALA A 262 27.86 24.62 15.68
N PHE A 263 27.29 23.49 15.28
CA PHE A 263 27.40 22.21 16.01
C PHE A 263 27.96 21.11 15.10
N LEU A 264 28.96 20.37 15.59
CA LEU A 264 29.44 19.14 14.95
C LEU A 264 28.46 17.99 15.24
N ALA A 265 27.94 17.37 14.18
CA ALA A 265 27.22 16.11 14.28
C ALA A 265 28.22 14.94 14.25
N TYR A 266 27.97 13.91 15.06
CA TYR A 266 28.75 12.67 15.07
C TYR A 266 28.04 11.49 14.38
N SER A 267 26.81 11.70 13.90
CA SER A 267 25.94 10.66 13.33
C SER A 267 25.02 11.24 12.28
N GLN A 268 24.84 10.51 11.18
CA GLN A 268 24.05 10.97 10.02
C GLN A 268 22.58 11.24 10.37
N TYR A 269 22.01 10.48 11.30
CA TYR A 269 20.61 10.61 11.72
C TYR A 269 20.32 11.97 12.37
N ILE A 270 21.30 12.59 13.03
CA ILE A 270 21.14 13.87 13.74
C ILE A 270 20.73 14.99 12.76
N HIS A 271 21.28 15.00 11.54
CA HIS A 271 20.91 15.92 10.46
C HIS A 271 19.49 15.72 9.88
N SER A 272 18.81 14.64 10.28
CA SER A 272 17.47 14.27 9.81
C SER A 272 16.36 14.55 10.82
N PHE A 273 16.68 14.92 12.07
CA PHE A 273 15.67 15.27 13.08
C PHE A 273 15.97 16.50 13.95
N LEU A 274 17.20 17.05 13.96
CA LEU A 274 17.50 18.31 14.63
C LEU A 274 17.54 19.48 13.66
N SER A 275 16.72 20.51 13.92
CA SER A 275 16.87 21.83 13.32
C SER A 275 17.80 22.69 14.20
N LEU A 276 19.10 22.52 13.98
CA LEU A 276 20.21 23.28 14.57
C LEU A 276 21.21 23.61 13.44
N PRO A 277 22.07 24.64 13.57
CA PRO A 277 23.14 24.92 12.61
C PRO A 277 24.22 23.83 12.65
N LEU A 278 23.93 22.67 12.05
CA LEU A 278 24.79 21.49 12.04
C LEU A 278 25.79 21.55 10.90
N VAL A 279 27.08 21.42 11.21
CA VAL A 279 28.16 21.22 10.24
C VAL A 279 27.97 19.86 9.56
N PRO A 280 27.95 19.76 8.22
CA PRO A 280 27.80 18.48 7.51
C PRO A 280 28.82 17.42 7.93
N LEU A 281 28.37 16.17 8.08
CA LEU A 281 29.16 15.06 8.61
C LEU A 281 30.42 14.77 7.76
N GLU A 282 30.34 15.01 6.46
CA GLU A 282 31.41 14.79 5.46
C GLU A 282 32.62 15.72 5.67
N ILE A 283 32.45 16.82 6.40
CA ILE A 283 33.53 17.75 6.77
C ILE A 283 33.74 17.87 8.28
N SER A 284 32.84 17.35 9.13
CA SER A 284 32.97 17.45 10.59
C SER A 284 34.27 16.83 11.15
N ASN A 285 34.86 15.86 10.45
CA ASN A 285 36.14 15.23 10.80
C ASN A 285 37.38 15.90 10.15
N ASN A 286 37.20 16.93 9.31
CA ASN A 286 38.31 17.67 8.70
C ASN A 286 39.11 18.43 9.78
N GLY A 287 40.43 18.55 9.61
CA GLY A 287 41.29 19.08 10.66
C GLY A 287 41.03 20.54 11.04
N LEU A 288 40.42 21.36 10.16
CA LEU A 288 39.91 22.68 10.54
C LEU A 288 38.86 22.58 11.66
N PHE A 289 37.92 21.64 11.55
CA PHE A 289 36.88 21.45 12.58
C PHE A 289 37.42 20.79 13.84
N ASN A 290 38.43 19.92 13.74
CA ASN A 290 39.17 19.42 14.90
C ASN A 290 39.88 20.56 15.66
N GLU A 291 40.48 21.52 14.95
CA GLU A 291 41.12 22.69 15.54
C GLU A 291 40.10 23.70 16.11
N LEU A 292 38.97 23.95 15.42
CA LEU A 292 37.86 24.73 15.98
C LEU A 292 37.33 24.07 17.27
N LYS A 293 37.17 22.75 17.31
CA LYS A 293 36.77 21.98 18.50
C LYS A 293 37.80 22.11 19.62
N ARG A 294 39.09 21.97 19.32
CA ARG A 294 40.20 22.17 20.28
C ARG A 294 40.22 23.59 20.87
N LEU A 295 39.89 24.59 20.06
CA LEU A 295 39.79 26.00 20.46
C LEU A 295 38.44 26.36 21.11
N LYS A 296 37.47 25.44 21.16
CA LYS A 296 36.08 25.67 21.60
C LYS A 296 35.33 26.72 20.75
N LEU A 297 35.77 26.89 19.51
CA LEU A 297 35.18 27.75 18.48
C LEU A 297 34.16 27.02 17.60
N VAL A 298 33.77 25.79 17.96
CA VAL A 298 32.58 25.07 17.49
C VAL A 298 32.08 24.18 18.63
N GLN A 299 30.77 23.93 18.70
CA GLN A 299 30.17 23.07 19.72
C GLN A 299 30.01 21.63 19.19
N GLU A 300 29.90 20.65 20.07
CA GLU A 300 29.52 19.28 19.72
C GLU A 300 28.06 19.02 20.11
N VAL A 301 27.32 18.28 19.28
CA VAL A 301 25.99 17.80 19.67
C VAL A 301 26.15 16.82 20.84
N ASN A 302 25.41 17.04 21.92
CA ASN A 302 25.38 16.18 23.10
C ASN A 302 23.94 15.92 23.58
N HIS A 303 23.77 15.00 24.51
CA HIS A 303 22.45 14.61 25.05
C HIS A 303 21.60 15.79 25.55
N ASP A 304 22.20 16.81 26.17
CA ASP A 304 21.46 17.98 26.66
C ASP A 304 21.02 18.93 25.53
N VAL A 305 21.86 19.10 24.50
CA VAL A 305 21.51 19.84 23.27
C VAL A 305 20.35 19.16 22.55
N ILE A 306 20.42 17.83 22.38
CA ILE A 306 19.37 17.01 21.76
C ILE A 306 18.06 17.14 22.55
N LYS A 307 18.11 16.90 23.86
CA LYS A 307 16.93 16.99 24.75
C LYS A 307 16.31 18.39 24.78
N ARG A 308 17.13 19.46 24.75
CA ARG A 308 16.65 20.84 24.66
C ARG A 308 15.95 21.10 23.33
N SER A 309 16.54 20.69 22.22
CA SER A 309 15.99 20.89 20.87
C SER A 309 14.67 20.13 20.68
N ILE A 310 14.62 18.85 21.06
CA ILE A 310 13.39 18.04 20.95
C ILE A 310 12.27 18.63 21.80
N LYS A 311 12.57 19.18 22.99
CA LYS A 311 11.57 19.83 23.86
C LYS A 311 10.90 21.06 23.23
N THR A 312 11.61 21.78 22.36
CA THR A 312 11.10 22.98 21.67
C THR A 312 10.42 22.69 20.33
N CYS A 313 10.68 21.52 19.73
CA CYS A 313 10.18 21.17 18.40
C CYS A 313 8.89 20.34 18.44
N ILE A 314 8.28 20.20 17.27
CA ILE A 314 7.27 19.16 16.98
C ILE A 314 7.79 18.45 15.74
N LEU A 315 8.12 17.16 15.88
CA LEU A 315 8.70 16.38 14.78
C LEU A 315 7.63 15.97 13.77
N GLN A 316 7.96 16.06 12.49
CA GLN A 316 7.20 15.42 11.41
C GLN A 316 7.52 13.91 11.37
N SER A 317 6.67 13.13 10.70
CA SER A 317 6.80 11.67 10.60
C SER A 317 8.23 11.18 10.25
N ASN A 318 8.87 11.77 9.25
CA ASN A 318 10.22 11.37 8.80
C ASN A 318 11.32 11.68 9.83
N GLU A 319 11.19 12.82 10.53
CA GLU A 319 12.11 13.24 11.59
C GLU A 319 11.98 12.33 12.81
N PHE A 320 10.74 11.93 13.16
CA PHE A 320 10.51 10.97 14.23
C PHE A 320 11.04 9.57 13.88
N ILE A 321 10.89 9.11 12.63
CA ILE A 321 11.53 7.86 12.16
C ILE A 321 13.06 7.92 12.28
N ALA A 322 13.68 9.05 11.90
CA ALA A 322 15.13 9.25 12.03
C ALA A 322 15.58 9.28 13.50
N LEU A 323 14.81 9.94 14.38
CA LEU A 323 15.05 9.93 15.83
C LEU A 323 14.97 8.51 16.40
N LEU A 324 13.95 7.71 16.04
CA LEU A 324 13.82 6.33 16.51
C LEU A 324 15.02 5.48 16.06
N ARG A 325 15.43 5.55 14.78
CA ARG A 325 16.62 4.84 14.27
C ARG A 325 17.90 5.24 15.00
N TRP A 326 18.04 6.50 15.37
CA TRP A 326 19.17 6.98 16.16
C TRP A 326 19.13 6.48 17.61
N LEU A 327 17.96 6.43 18.26
CA LEU A 327 17.83 5.87 19.62
C LEU A 327 18.16 4.37 19.65
N CYS A 328 17.92 3.64 18.57
CA CYS A 328 18.30 2.23 18.41
C CYS A 328 19.79 2.03 18.06
N SER A 329 20.51 3.07 17.58
CA SER A 329 21.88 2.94 17.13
C SER A 329 22.85 2.57 18.26
N THR A 330 24.00 2.00 17.90
CA THR A 330 25.10 1.70 18.85
C THR A 330 25.63 2.93 19.57
N GLU A 331 25.36 4.14 19.06
CA GLU A 331 25.74 5.42 19.66
C GLU A 331 24.92 5.77 20.92
N VAL A 332 23.71 5.22 21.05
CA VAL A 332 22.75 5.54 22.13
C VAL A 332 22.37 4.33 22.98
N ASN A 333 22.44 3.13 22.38
CA ASN A 333 21.98 1.82 22.85
C ASN A 333 22.07 1.56 24.38
N ASN A 334 23.17 1.97 25.02
CA ASN A 334 23.48 1.67 26.41
C ASN A 334 22.95 2.70 27.44
N ASN A 335 22.12 3.67 27.04
CA ASN A 335 21.67 4.77 27.90
C ASN A 335 20.14 4.84 28.05
N SER A 336 19.55 3.81 28.65
CA SER A 336 18.09 3.71 28.89
C SER A 336 17.49 4.94 29.58
N ASN A 337 18.16 5.46 30.61
CA ASN A 337 17.74 6.68 31.33
C ASN A 337 17.60 7.90 30.41
N PHE A 338 18.47 8.02 29.39
CA PHE A 338 18.36 9.06 28.37
C PHE A 338 17.22 8.76 27.40
N ILE A 339 17.04 7.51 26.96
CA ILE A 339 15.97 7.10 26.04
C ILE A 339 14.58 7.38 26.66
N GLU A 340 14.34 6.96 27.91
CA GLU A 340 13.11 7.28 28.66
C GLU A 340 12.91 8.80 28.82
N SER A 341 13.99 9.52 29.14
CA SER A 341 13.96 10.98 29.27
C SER A 341 13.75 11.71 27.94
N ILE A 342 14.06 11.09 26.80
CA ILE A 342 13.77 11.62 25.46
C ILE A 342 12.33 11.32 25.11
N PHE A 343 11.85 10.07 25.23
CA PHE A 343 10.46 9.70 24.92
C PHE A 343 9.46 10.61 25.61
N SER A 344 9.60 10.80 26.92
CA SER A 344 8.78 11.72 27.72
C SER A 344 8.80 13.19 27.29
N THR A 345 9.73 13.57 26.41
CA THR A 345 9.89 14.91 25.83
C THR A 345 9.41 14.99 24.38
N ILE A 346 9.28 13.88 23.63
CA ILE A 346 8.95 13.93 22.19
C ILE A 346 7.51 14.42 21.98
N ARG A 347 7.38 15.32 21.01
CA ARG A 347 6.10 15.77 20.44
C ARG A 347 6.21 15.54 18.94
N PHE A 348 5.27 14.81 18.34
CA PHE A 348 5.27 14.58 16.89
C PHE A 348 3.88 14.77 16.28
N ARG A 349 3.84 14.91 14.96
CA ARG A 349 2.61 14.90 14.16
C ARG A 349 2.79 14.04 12.92
N ASP A 350 1.67 13.52 12.44
CA ASP A 350 1.61 12.72 11.23
C ASP A 350 1.78 13.59 9.98
N THR A 351 0.82 14.51 9.80
CA THR A 351 0.79 15.61 8.83
C THR A 351 0.53 16.92 9.56
N ASP A 352 0.63 18.07 8.87
CA ASP A 352 0.36 19.37 9.47
C ASP A 352 -1.09 19.61 9.93
N LYS A 353 -2.04 18.83 9.40
CA LYS A 353 -3.45 18.83 9.81
C LYS A 353 -3.74 17.87 10.96
N SER A 354 -2.80 16.98 11.29
CA SER A 354 -2.98 15.95 12.30
C SER A 354 -2.77 16.50 13.72
N PRO A 355 -3.43 15.92 14.75
CA PRO A 355 -3.20 16.31 16.13
C PRO A 355 -1.73 16.08 16.55
N ILE A 356 -1.24 16.91 17.46
CA ILE A 356 0.09 16.73 18.05
C ILE A 356 0.01 15.60 19.08
N ILE A 357 0.77 14.54 18.88
CA ILE A 357 0.90 13.42 19.81
C ILE A 357 2.07 13.72 20.74
N ILE A 358 1.84 13.64 22.05
CA ILE A 358 2.84 13.93 23.11
C ILE A 358 3.19 12.61 23.80
N LEU A 359 4.47 12.26 23.82
CA LEU A 359 4.92 10.89 24.02
C LEU A 359 5.34 10.56 25.45
N GLU A 360 4.67 11.18 26.43
CA GLU A 360 4.85 10.92 27.87
C GLU A 360 4.68 9.43 28.25
N LYS A 361 3.97 8.65 27.42
CA LYS A 361 3.51 7.30 27.74
C LYS A 361 3.51 6.33 26.54
N ILE A 362 4.46 6.42 25.58
CA ILE A 362 4.58 5.32 24.61
C ILE A 362 4.93 4.04 25.37
N LYS A 363 4.18 2.97 25.10
CA LYS A 363 4.49 1.60 25.53
C LYS A 363 4.43 0.60 24.39
N HIS A 364 3.74 0.95 23.31
CA HIS A 364 3.44 0.01 22.24
C HIS A 364 3.70 0.57 20.84
N TYR A 365 3.82 -0.34 19.88
CA TYR A 365 3.82 -0.05 18.46
C TYR A 365 2.74 -0.89 17.75
N ASP A 366 2.19 -0.36 16.65
CA ASP A 366 1.04 -0.94 15.95
C ASP A 366 1.46 -1.92 14.84
N GLU A 367 1.26 -3.22 15.08
CA GLU A 367 1.34 -4.29 14.06
C GLU A 367 -0.04 -4.68 13.50
N ILE A 368 -1.13 -4.17 14.09
CA ILE A 368 -2.51 -4.52 13.74
C ILE A 368 -2.91 -3.81 12.43
N ASN A 369 -2.42 -2.59 12.26
CA ASN A 369 -2.65 -1.70 11.12
C ASN A 369 -4.16 -1.52 10.83
N PRO A 370 -4.90 -0.83 11.73
CA PRO A 370 -6.30 -0.50 11.52
C PRO A 370 -6.46 0.52 10.37
N SER A 371 -7.69 0.65 9.86
CA SER A 371 -8.02 1.69 8.86
C SER A 371 -7.70 3.10 9.40
N PRO A 372 -7.13 4.03 8.61
CA PRO A 372 -6.87 5.41 9.03
C PRO A 372 -8.10 6.20 9.52
N LEU A 373 -9.32 5.70 9.26
CA LEU A 373 -10.57 6.26 9.80
C LEU A 373 -10.85 5.86 11.26
N LEU A 374 -10.08 4.92 11.82
CA LEU A 374 -10.11 4.51 13.22
C LEU A 374 -8.95 5.15 13.99
N PRO A 375 -9.18 5.78 15.15
CA PRO A 375 -8.09 6.34 15.94
C PRO A 375 -7.19 5.25 16.53
N LEU A 376 -5.94 5.62 16.83
CA LEU A 376 -5.04 4.85 17.69
C LEU A 376 -4.91 5.51 19.07
N PRO A 377 -4.69 4.76 20.16
CA PRO A 377 -4.36 5.33 21.46
C PRO A 377 -3.06 6.14 21.41
N SER A 378 -2.97 7.26 22.13
CA SER A 378 -1.79 8.15 22.11
C SER A 378 -0.51 7.55 22.74
N SER A 379 -0.58 6.34 23.28
CA SER A 379 0.53 5.53 23.79
C SER A 379 1.13 4.55 22.76
N VAL A 380 0.69 4.64 21.50
CA VAL A 380 1.03 3.70 20.42
C VAL A 380 1.74 4.44 19.27
N ILE A 381 2.85 3.88 18.79
CA ILE A 381 3.49 4.30 17.53
C ILE A 381 2.70 3.72 16.35
N PRO A 382 2.15 4.53 15.42
CA PRO A 382 1.38 4.05 14.27
C PRO A 382 2.19 3.12 13.35
N SER A 383 1.51 2.16 12.71
CA SER A 383 2.10 1.15 11.82
C SER A 383 3.09 1.72 10.80
N ARG A 384 2.70 2.78 10.08
CA ARG A 384 3.48 3.50 9.07
C ARG A 384 4.80 4.14 9.58
N ILE A 385 4.99 4.23 10.90
CA ILE A 385 6.26 4.60 11.54
C ILE A 385 6.95 3.32 12.07
N ALA A 386 6.17 2.41 12.67
CA ALA A 386 6.67 1.14 13.19
C ALA A 386 7.37 0.29 12.13
N THR A 387 6.85 0.22 10.90
CA THR A 387 7.43 -0.53 9.76
C THR A 387 8.82 -0.05 9.31
N HIS A 388 9.38 0.99 9.93
CA HIS A 388 10.70 1.55 9.61
C HIS A 388 11.79 1.22 10.65
N ILE A 389 11.43 0.47 11.71
CA ILE A 389 12.26 0.01 12.84
C ILE A 389 12.06 -1.52 12.95
N SER A 390 13.03 -2.30 13.43
CA SER A 390 12.82 -3.74 13.60
C SER A 390 12.12 -4.08 14.92
N ASN A 391 11.49 -5.26 14.97
CA ASN A 391 10.89 -5.78 16.20
C ASN A 391 11.94 -6.05 17.29
N GLU A 392 13.19 -6.38 16.92
CA GLU A 392 14.26 -6.49 17.92
C GLU A 392 14.60 -5.11 18.50
N ASP A 393 14.80 -4.10 17.65
CA ASP A 393 15.09 -2.72 18.08
C ASP A 393 14.02 -2.17 19.04
N PHE A 394 12.74 -2.38 18.73
CA PHE A 394 11.63 -1.94 19.59
C PHE A 394 11.69 -2.58 20.98
N ASN A 395 11.83 -3.90 21.06
CA ASN A 395 11.82 -4.60 22.35
C ASN A 395 13.13 -4.40 23.14
N LYS A 396 14.28 -4.36 22.46
CA LYS A 396 15.63 -4.41 23.04
C LYS A 396 16.24 -3.05 23.34
N HIS A 397 15.91 -2.03 22.55
CA HIS A 397 16.54 -0.70 22.62
C HIS A 397 15.56 0.39 23.02
N LEU A 398 14.27 0.24 22.68
CA LEU A 398 13.23 1.21 23.03
C LEU A 398 12.28 0.72 24.15
N SER A 399 12.39 -0.53 24.58
CA SER A 399 11.52 -1.18 25.59
C SER A 399 10.01 -1.14 25.24
N LEU A 400 9.68 -1.17 23.95
CA LEU A 400 8.30 -1.12 23.43
C LEU A 400 7.84 -2.49 22.94
N THR A 401 6.58 -2.83 23.20
CA THR A 401 5.97 -4.11 22.81
C THR A 401 4.92 -3.94 21.70
N PRO A 402 4.60 -4.97 20.90
CA PRO A 402 3.50 -4.86 19.96
C PRO A 402 2.17 -4.66 20.69
N LEU A 403 1.28 -3.82 20.14
CA LEU A 403 -0.05 -3.57 20.70
C LEU A 403 -0.91 -4.83 20.63
N ALA A 404 -1.43 -5.28 21.78
CA ALA A 404 -2.35 -6.41 21.82
C ALA A 404 -3.73 -6.04 21.24
N PHE A 405 -4.33 -6.96 20.48
CA PHE A 405 -5.64 -6.73 19.87
C PHE A 405 -6.74 -6.48 20.92
N ASP A 406 -6.71 -7.20 22.04
CA ASP A 406 -7.67 -7.00 23.14
C ASP A 406 -7.57 -5.58 23.75
N ASP A 407 -6.39 -4.96 23.78
CA ASP A 407 -6.20 -3.59 24.30
C ASP A 407 -6.68 -2.52 23.32
N LEU A 408 -6.42 -2.71 22.02
CA LEU A 408 -6.99 -1.85 20.97
C LEU A 408 -8.52 -1.94 20.94
N LEU A 409 -9.07 -3.15 21.12
CA LEU A 409 -10.50 -3.40 21.20
C LEU A 409 -11.12 -2.77 22.47
N ASN A 410 -10.43 -2.86 23.61
CA ASN A 410 -10.81 -2.18 24.85
C ASN A 410 -10.92 -0.66 24.65
N PHE A 411 -9.97 -0.06 23.91
CA PHE A 411 -9.97 1.38 23.59
C PHE A 411 -11.17 1.79 22.74
N TYR A 412 -11.52 1.06 21.68
CA TYR A 412 -12.69 1.36 20.84
C TYR A 412 -14.04 1.26 21.57
N PHE A 413 -14.10 0.59 22.73
CA PHE A 413 -15.29 0.48 23.57
C PHE A 413 -15.30 1.39 24.81
N LEU A 414 -14.46 2.43 24.83
CA LEU A 414 -14.57 3.52 25.80
C LEU A 414 -15.72 4.49 25.45
N ASP A 415 -16.24 5.21 26.46
CA ASP A 415 -17.42 6.07 26.32
C ASP A 415 -17.23 7.23 25.32
N ASP A 416 -16.02 7.77 25.21
CA ASP A 416 -15.64 8.81 24.24
C ASP A 416 -15.52 8.27 22.80
N GLN A 417 -15.19 6.99 22.65
CA GLN A 417 -15.06 6.32 21.35
C GLN A 417 -16.40 5.79 20.80
N LYS A 418 -17.51 5.90 21.55
CA LYS A 418 -18.86 5.50 21.10
C LYS A 418 -19.28 6.10 19.76
N HIS A 419 -18.79 7.30 19.43
CA HIS A 419 -19.07 7.97 18.14
C HIS A 419 -18.57 7.17 16.92
N LEU A 420 -17.60 6.26 17.09
CA LEU A 420 -17.12 5.34 16.05
C LEU A 420 -18.17 4.27 15.66
N LEU A 421 -19.10 3.97 16.57
CA LEU A 421 -20.12 2.92 16.40
C LEU A 421 -21.37 3.44 15.66
N THR A 422 -21.63 4.74 15.74
CA THR A 422 -22.77 5.42 15.08
C THR A 422 -22.41 6.01 13.72
N ASP A 423 -21.12 6.16 13.42
CA ASP A 423 -20.60 6.62 12.13
C ASP A 423 -20.51 5.44 11.15
N GLN A 424 -21.34 5.49 10.10
CA GLN A 424 -21.45 4.41 9.09
C GLN A 424 -20.10 4.03 8.47
N ASN A 425 -19.20 4.99 8.22
CA ASN A 425 -17.93 4.70 7.55
C ASN A 425 -16.93 4.06 8.53
N LYS A 426 -16.89 4.56 9.77
CA LYS A 426 -15.97 4.05 10.80
C LYS A 426 -16.38 2.67 11.30
N VAL A 427 -17.69 2.42 11.51
CA VAL A 427 -18.16 1.15 12.05
C VAL A 427 -17.92 -0.03 11.09
N VAL A 428 -17.98 0.20 9.77
CA VAL A 428 -17.63 -0.81 8.75
C VAL A 428 -16.18 -1.26 8.91
N HIS A 429 -15.24 -0.33 8.98
CA HIS A 429 -13.83 -0.67 9.17
C HIS A 429 -13.55 -1.31 10.54
N LEU A 430 -14.24 -0.88 11.60
CA LEU A 430 -14.11 -1.51 12.92
C LEU A 430 -14.63 -2.96 12.90
N PHE A 431 -15.74 -3.22 12.22
CA PHE A 431 -16.31 -4.57 12.08
C PHE A 431 -15.51 -5.47 11.14
N ASN A 432 -14.92 -4.92 10.09
CA ASN A 432 -13.92 -5.61 9.25
C ASN A 432 -12.68 -5.99 10.07
N LEU A 433 -12.14 -5.06 10.86
CA LEU A 433 -11.00 -5.28 11.75
C LEU A 433 -11.30 -6.37 12.80
N ILE A 434 -12.46 -6.29 13.46
CA ILE A 434 -12.96 -7.34 14.36
C ILE A 434 -13.08 -8.69 13.65
N SER A 435 -13.56 -8.71 12.40
CA SER A 435 -13.71 -9.94 11.61
C SER A 435 -12.36 -10.57 11.26
N LYS A 436 -11.36 -9.76 10.88
CA LYS A 436 -9.99 -10.18 10.58
C LYS A 436 -9.32 -10.92 11.74
N TYR A 437 -9.59 -10.51 12.98
CA TYR A 437 -9.02 -11.12 14.20
C TYR A 437 -9.99 -12.04 14.96
N TRP A 438 -11.20 -12.29 14.42
CA TRP A 438 -12.32 -12.94 15.13
C TRP A 438 -11.99 -14.27 15.81
N ASN A 439 -11.15 -15.09 15.18
CA ASN A 439 -10.75 -16.40 15.70
C ASN A 439 -9.79 -16.31 16.90
N ASN A 440 -9.14 -15.16 17.09
CA ASN A 440 -8.19 -14.90 18.17
C ASN A 440 -8.83 -14.16 19.36
N VAL A 441 -10.03 -13.58 19.19
CA VAL A 441 -10.73 -12.84 20.26
C VAL A 441 -11.25 -13.81 21.32
N GLN A 442 -10.91 -13.55 22.59
CA GLN A 442 -11.32 -14.36 23.73
C GLN A 442 -12.85 -14.34 23.94
N GLN A 443 -13.42 -15.44 24.46
CA GLN A 443 -14.87 -15.55 24.67
C GLN A 443 -15.41 -14.46 25.60
N SER A 444 -14.68 -14.10 26.66
CA SER A 444 -15.00 -12.99 27.57
C SER A 444 -15.14 -11.65 26.85
N GLN A 445 -14.28 -11.36 25.87
CA GLN A 445 -14.39 -10.18 25.03
C GLN A 445 -15.57 -10.29 24.05
N LYS A 446 -15.81 -11.46 23.44
CA LYS A 446 -17.00 -11.68 22.58
C LYS A 446 -18.31 -11.43 23.34
N ASP A 447 -18.41 -11.88 24.58
CA ASP A 447 -19.58 -11.64 25.44
C ASP A 447 -19.73 -10.16 25.82
N ARG A 448 -18.63 -9.46 26.13
CA ARG A 448 -18.63 -7.99 26.35
C ARG A 448 -19.04 -7.22 25.10
N MET A 449 -18.50 -7.58 23.93
CA MET A 449 -18.86 -6.98 22.64
C MET A 449 -20.35 -7.12 22.35
N LYS A 450 -20.91 -8.30 22.62
CA LYS A 450 -22.34 -8.57 22.51
C LYS A 450 -23.17 -7.68 23.45
N GLN A 451 -22.76 -7.56 24.71
CA GLN A 451 -23.45 -6.72 25.69
C GLN A 451 -23.48 -5.24 25.27
N ILE A 452 -22.39 -4.72 24.70
CA ILE A 452 -22.29 -3.32 24.26
C ILE A 452 -23.02 -3.10 22.93
N LEU A 453 -22.69 -3.88 21.88
CA LEU A 453 -23.17 -3.64 20.52
C LEU A 453 -24.67 -3.92 20.34
N SER A 454 -25.25 -4.86 21.10
CA SER A 454 -26.70 -5.16 21.02
C SER A 454 -27.60 -4.01 21.51
N GLN A 455 -27.03 -2.99 22.16
CA GLN A 455 -27.73 -1.83 22.72
C GLN A 455 -27.53 -0.54 21.90
N ILE A 456 -26.73 -0.57 20.82
CA ILE A 456 -26.33 0.60 20.03
C ILE A 456 -26.79 0.42 18.58
N GLU A 457 -27.28 1.48 17.95
CA GLU A 457 -27.60 1.49 16.51
C GLU A 457 -26.30 1.52 15.69
N CYS A 458 -25.63 0.37 15.64
CA CYS A 458 -24.30 0.20 15.08
C CYS A 458 -24.25 -0.58 13.75
N ILE A 459 -25.40 -0.96 13.20
CA ILE A 459 -25.46 -1.68 11.92
C ILE A 459 -25.90 -0.73 10.78
N PRO A 460 -25.06 -0.47 9.77
CA PRO A 460 -25.48 0.16 8.53
C PRO A 460 -26.44 -0.73 7.74
N THR A 461 -27.64 -0.23 7.46
CA THR A 461 -28.64 -0.89 6.61
C THR A 461 -29.10 0.03 5.48
N GLN A 462 -29.84 -0.51 4.51
CA GLN A 462 -30.51 0.28 3.48
C GLN A 462 -31.51 1.32 4.05
N GLN A 463 -31.89 1.21 5.33
CA GLN A 463 -32.78 2.12 6.06
C GLN A 463 -32.03 2.95 7.13
N GLY A 464 -30.74 3.20 6.90
CA GLY A 464 -29.84 3.89 7.83
C GLY A 464 -29.28 2.98 8.92
N MET A 465 -28.77 3.59 9.99
CA MET A 465 -28.26 2.86 11.16
C MET A 465 -29.41 2.19 11.93
N LYS A 466 -29.20 0.95 12.38
CA LYS A 466 -30.17 0.15 13.15
C LYS A 466 -29.50 -0.70 14.24
N LEU A 467 -30.31 -1.16 15.19
CA LEU A 467 -29.89 -2.13 16.20
C LEU A 467 -29.59 -3.50 15.54
N PRO A 468 -28.62 -4.29 16.06
CA PRO A 468 -28.36 -5.64 15.56
C PRO A 468 -29.61 -6.52 15.49
N LYS A 469 -30.42 -6.51 16.56
CA LYS A 469 -31.67 -7.30 16.68
C LYS A 469 -32.74 -6.99 15.62
N GLU A 470 -32.60 -5.88 14.89
CA GLU A 470 -33.53 -5.38 13.86
C GLU A 470 -32.95 -5.49 12.43
N SER A 471 -31.67 -5.86 12.32
CA SER A 471 -30.91 -5.85 11.06
C SER A 471 -30.80 -7.24 10.44
N TYR A 472 -30.92 -7.33 9.11
CA TYR A 472 -30.97 -8.58 8.37
C TYR A 472 -29.76 -8.76 7.44
N ILE A 473 -29.01 -9.85 7.64
CA ILE A 473 -27.98 -10.30 6.68
C ILE A 473 -28.68 -10.74 5.38
N ARG A 474 -28.19 -10.23 4.24
CA ARG A 474 -28.79 -10.42 2.91
C ARG A 474 -28.87 -11.90 2.51
N SER A 475 -29.95 -12.26 1.81
CA SER A 475 -30.15 -13.56 1.16
C SER A 475 -31.10 -13.39 -0.03
N GLN A 476 -31.19 -14.40 -0.90
CA GLN A 476 -31.91 -14.36 -2.18
C GLN A 476 -33.44 -14.20 -2.06
N ILE A 477 -34.01 -14.29 -0.86
CA ILE A 477 -35.46 -14.41 -0.59
C ILE A 477 -35.99 -13.21 0.25
N LEU A 478 -35.20 -12.16 0.45
CA LEU A 478 -35.59 -10.98 1.25
C LEU A 478 -36.28 -9.89 0.43
N SER A 479 -37.41 -9.38 0.94
CA SER A 479 -38.04 -8.15 0.42
C SER A 479 -37.13 -6.93 0.60
N PRO A 480 -37.12 -5.95 -0.33
CA PRO A 480 -36.44 -4.67 -0.15
C PRO A 480 -36.96 -3.82 1.03
N ASP A 481 -38.14 -4.12 1.58
CA ASP A 481 -38.76 -3.36 2.69
C ASP A 481 -38.10 -3.62 4.06
N LEU A 482 -37.14 -4.54 4.15
CA LEU A 482 -36.48 -4.91 5.40
C LEU A 482 -35.17 -4.14 5.62
N PRO A 483 -34.71 -3.95 6.88
CA PRO A 483 -33.40 -3.38 7.18
C PRO A 483 -32.23 -4.32 6.80
N ILE A 484 -32.01 -4.49 5.49
CA ILE A 484 -30.92 -5.30 4.95
C ILE A 484 -29.59 -4.60 5.19
N ILE A 485 -28.63 -5.34 5.74
CA ILE A 485 -27.27 -4.87 6.03
C ILE A 485 -26.59 -4.40 4.73
N ALA A 486 -26.05 -3.18 4.75
CA ALA A 486 -25.40 -2.55 3.60
C ALA A 486 -23.90 -2.90 3.47
N MET A 487 -23.34 -3.58 4.47
CA MET A 487 -21.94 -4.02 4.50
C MET A 487 -21.72 -5.30 3.67
N ASN A 488 -20.49 -5.51 3.17
CA ASN A 488 -20.11 -6.76 2.53
C ASN A 488 -19.97 -7.87 3.60
N VAL A 489 -20.91 -8.81 3.63
CA VAL A 489 -20.97 -9.89 4.64
C VAL A 489 -20.54 -11.22 4.04
N VAL A 490 -19.51 -11.84 4.62
CA VAL A 490 -18.97 -13.14 4.19
C VAL A 490 -19.30 -14.27 5.17
N PRO A 491 -19.59 -15.49 4.69
CA PRO A 491 -19.63 -16.69 5.54
C PRO A 491 -18.23 -16.99 6.10
N ASN A 492 -18.15 -17.76 7.20
CA ASN A 492 -16.87 -18.07 7.83
C ASN A 492 -16.02 -18.99 6.94
N MET A 493 -14.92 -18.45 6.40
CA MET A 493 -13.91 -19.19 5.64
C MET A 493 -13.06 -20.06 6.57
N ASN A 494 -13.54 -21.26 6.88
CA ASN A 494 -12.73 -22.30 7.51
C ASN A 494 -11.97 -23.08 6.42
N PRO A 495 -10.64 -22.92 6.25
CA PRO A 495 -9.90 -23.49 5.12
C PRO A 495 -9.84 -25.04 5.09
N ASN A 496 -10.39 -25.72 6.11
CA ASN A 496 -10.46 -27.18 6.21
C ASN A 496 -11.88 -27.77 6.02
N SER A 497 -12.92 -26.97 5.77
CA SER A 497 -14.25 -27.52 5.48
C SER A 497 -14.31 -28.09 4.06
N LYS A 498 -14.58 -29.39 3.92
CA LYS A 498 -14.68 -30.08 2.61
C LYS A 498 -15.94 -29.73 1.82
N ASP A 499 -16.91 -29.05 2.45
CA ASP A 499 -18.16 -28.62 1.82
C ASP A 499 -17.93 -27.35 0.98
N GLY A 500 -17.47 -27.56 -0.25
CA GLY A 500 -17.14 -26.50 -1.21
C GLY A 500 -18.36 -25.76 -1.75
N VAL A 501 -18.96 -24.87 -0.95
CA VAL A 501 -19.94 -23.89 -1.42
C VAL A 501 -19.24 -22.94 -2.40
N ARG A 502 -19.62 -23.01 -3.69
CA ARG A 502 -19.01 -22.22 -4.76
C ARG A 502 -19.33 -20.73 -4.61
N VAL A 503 -18.34 -19.87 -4.87
CA VAL A 503 -18.39 -18.41 -4.67
C VAL A 503 -19.14 -17.67 -5.80
N ASN A 504 -20.24 -18.24 -6.29
CA ASN A 504 -20.98 -17.70 -7.45
C ASN A 504 -22.23 -16.89 -7.07
N ASP A 505 -22.84 -17.16 -5.91
CA ASP A 505 -24.18 -16.66 -5.56
C ASP A 505 -24.21 -15.20 -5.03
N CYS A 506 -23.06 -14.60 -4.74
CA CYS A 506 -22.96 -13.24 -4.21
C CYS A 506 -22.81 -12.14 -5.29
N ARG A 507 -23.07 -12.45 -6.57
CA ARG A 507 -22.71 -11.59 -7.72
C ARG A 507 -23.70 -10.47 -8.07
N SER A 508 -24.65 -10.15 -7.20
CA SER A 508 -25.81 -9.28 -7.48
C SER A 508 -25.94 -8.04 -6.58
N ILE A 509 -24.81 -7.37 -6.29
CA ILE A 509 -24.82 -5.93 -5.93
C ILE A 509 -23.66 -5.22 -6.65
N GLN A 510 -23.96 -4.15 -7.39
CA GLN A 510 -22.94 -3.19 -7.83
C GLN A 510 -22.70 -2.17 -6.72
N PHE A 511 -21.62 -2.34 -5.96
CA PHE A 511 -20.92 -1.25 -5.29
C PHE A 511 -19.43 -1.36 -5.64
N ASN A 512 -18.74 -0.22 -5.67
CA ASN A 512 -17.44 -0.10 -6.32
C ASN A 512 -16.32 -0.88 -5.59
N ASN A 513 -15.61 -1.72 -6.34
CA ASN A 513 -14.21 -2.19 -6.23
C ASN A 513 -13.58 -2.63 -4.88
N ASP A 514 -14.19 -2.43 -3.71
CA ASP A 514 -13.62 -2.75 -2.41
C ASP A 514 -13.76 -4.23 -2.03
N SER A 515 -12.79 -5.06 -2.39
CA SER A 515 -12.67 -6.45 -1.92
C SER A 515 -12.43 -6.56 -0.40
N ASP A 516 -11.83 -5.54 0.20
CA ASP A 516 -11.11 -5.69 1.46
C ASP A 516 -12.00 -5.46 2.70
N ASN A 517 -13.13 -4.75 2.55
CA ASN A 517 -14.04 -4.37 3.63
C ASN A 517 -15.09 -5.46 3.98
N CYS A 518 -14.66 -6.73 4.00
CA CYS A 518 -15.51 -7.88 4.36
C CYS A 518 -15.78 -7.99 5.88
N VAL A 519 -17.00 -8.38 6.28
CA VAL A 519 -17.42 -8.59 7.67
C VAL A 519 -17.94 -10.03 7.86
N LEU A 520 -17.54 -10.72 8.93
CA LEU A 520 -17.96 -12.10 9.19
C LEU A 520 -19.43 -12.20 9.64
N ALA A 521 -20.20 -13.03 8.92
CA ALA A 521 -21.59 -13.35 9.27
C ALA A 521 -21.73 -13.96 10.68
N GLU A 522 -20.70 -14.64 11.20
CA GLU A 522 -20.71 -15.24 12.54
C GLU A 522 -20.65 -14.18 13.64
N PHE A 523 -19.76 -13.19 13.50
CA PHE A 523 -19.68 -12.03 14.40
C PHE A 523 -21.02 -11.26 14.43
N LEU A 524 -21.59 -10.98 13.25
CA LEU A 524 -22.87 -10.29 13.14
C LEU A 524 -24.02 -11.06 13.82
N LYS A 525 -24.08 -12.39 13.66
CA LYS A 525 -25.05 -13.24 14.38
C LYS A 525 -24.83 -13.21 15.90
N LEU A 526 -23.58 -13.20 16.37
CA LEU A 526 -23.27 -13.19 17.80
C LEU A 526 -23.79 -11.91 18.48
N ILE A 527 -23.63 -10.74 17.83
CA ILE A 527 -24.14 -9.45 18.35
C ILE A 527 -25.66 -9.26 18.16
N GLY A 528 -26.31 -10.11 17.35
CA GLY A 528 -27.77 -10.21 17.27
C GLY A 528 -28.40 -10.02 15.88
N CYS A 529 -27.61 -9.87 14.81
CA CYS A 529 -28.13 -9.72 13.44
C CYS A 529 -28.85 -10.98 12.96
N ARG A 530 -30.00 -10.80 12.30
CA ARG A 530 -30.87 -11.87 11.81
C ARG A 530 -30.37 -12.44 10.47
N THR A 531 -30.70 -13.69 10.19
CA THR A 531 -30.54 -14.34 8.87
C THR A 531 -31.85 -14.96 8.43
N VAL A 532 -32.36 -14.59 7.25
CA VAL A 532 -33.46 -15.29 6.58
C VAL A 532 -32.88 -16.00 5.36
N HIS A 533 -32.39 -17.23 5.55
CA HIS A 533 -31.70 -17.98 4.50
C HIS A 533 -32.21 -19.42 4.48
N VAL A 534 -33.19 -19.67 3.60
CA VAL A 534 -34.04 -20.89 3.60
C VAL A 534 -33.22 -22.18 3.41
N GLN A 535 -32.29 -22.24 2.44
CA GLN A 535 -31.34 -23.37 2.30
C GLN A 535 -30.61 -23.69 3.62
N SER A 536 -30.15 -22.69 4.37
CA SER A 536 -29.40 -22.94 5.62
C SER A 536 -30.30 -23.48 6.75
N PHE A 537 -31.58 -23.08 6.78
CA PHE A 537 -32.58 -23.65 7.68
C PHE A 537 -32.88 -25.12 7.34
N ILE A 538 -33.03 -25.44 6.05
CA ILE A 538 -33.23 -26.81 5.56
C ILE A 538 -32.02 -27.69 5.89
N ALA A 539 -30.79 -27.22 5.62
CA ALA A 539 -29.57 -27.93 5.97
C ALA A 539 -29.42 -28.19 7.49
N HIS A 540 -29.87 -27.26 8.34
CA HIS A 540 -29.87 -27.45 9.80
C HIS A 540 -30.97 -28.41 10.28
N GLN A 541 -32.13 -28.51 9.61
CA GLN A 541 -33.13 -29.53 9.98
C GLN A 541 -32.65 -30.96 9.68
N ASN A 542 -31.90 -31.15 8.60
CA ASN A 542 -31.26 -32.43 8.28
C ASN A 542 -30.15 -32.83 9.28
N THR A 543 -29.75 -31.94 10.20
CA THR A 543 -28.63 -32.14 11.14
C THR A 543 -29.02 -31.86 12.60
N LEU A 544 -30.14 -32.44 13.05
CA LEU A 544 -30.46 -32.58 14.49
C LEU A 544 -29.23 -33.12 15.26
N SER A 545 -28.69 -32.42 16.25
CA SER A 545 -29.35 -32.38 17.56
C SER A 545 -29.06 -31.17 18.45
N ASN A 546 -28.16 -30.23 18.10
CA ASN A 546 -27.80 -29.09 18.97
C ASN A 546 -27.40 -27.81 18.18
N ALA A 547 -28.38 -26.97 17.85
CA ALA A 547 -28.18 -25.60 17.35
C ALA A 547 -29.43 -24.73 17.63
N PRO A 548 -29.32 -23.39 17.76
CA PRO A 548 -30.45 -22.52 18.08
C PRO A 548 -31.44 -22.36 16.91
N LYS A 549 -32.71 -22.08 17.23
CA LYS A 549 -33.77 -21.80 16.25
C LYS A 549 -33.40 -20.58 15.39
N THR A 550 -33.31 -20.75 14.08
CA THR A 550 -32.86 -19.72 13.12
C THR A 550 -33.95 -18.80 12.60
N MET A 551 -35.23 -19.04 12.94
CA MET A 551 -36.33 -18.07 12.82
C MET A 551 -37.21 -18.14 14.07
N SER A 552 -37.75 -17.00 14.50
CA SER A 552 -38.71 -16.92 15.60
C SER A 552 -40.13 -17.27 15.14
N GLU A 553 -41.03 -17.49 16.09
CA GLU A 553 -42.46 -17.66 15.79
C GLU A 553 -43.10 -16.35 15.25
N GLU A 554 -42.47 -15.20 15.51
CA GLU A 554 -42.86 -13.87 15.02
C GLU A 554 -42.41 -13.68 13.56
N ASP A 555 -41.19 -14.08 13.19
CA ASP A 555 -40.71 -14.01 11.79
C ASP A 555 -41.57 -14.91 10.88
N ILE A 556 -41.98 -16.09 11.37
CA ILE A 556 -42.90 -16.98 10.65
C ILE A 556 -44.31 -16.36 10.53
N ALA A 557 -44.79 -15.68 11.57
CA ALA A 557 -46.07 -14.98 11.51
C ALA A 557 -46.05 -13.81 10.51
N ALA A 558 -44.94 -13.08 10.40
CA ALA A 558 -44.74 -12.02 9.42
C ALA A 558 -44.74 -12.57 7.98
N LEU A 559 -43.92 -13.60 7.69
CA LEU A 559 -43.86 -14.23 6.36
C LEU A 559 -45.21 -14.74 5.84
N LYS A 560 -46.15 -15.07 6.73
CA LYS A 560 -47.52 -15.50 6.38
C LYS A 560 -48.43 -14.36 5.90
N GLN A 561 -48.06 -13.11 6.15
CA GLN A 561 -48.91 -11.94 5.88
C GLN A 561 -48.27 -10.96 4.88
N THR A 562 -46.95 -11.02 4.67
CA THR A 562 -46.21 -10.18 3.72
C THR A 562 -46.33 -10.68 2.27
N GLN A 563 -46.44 -9.75 1.32
CA GLN A 563 -46.31 -10.01 -0.12
C GLN A 563 -44.81 -10.11 -0.49
N CYS A 564 -44.22 -11.29 -0.33
CA CYS A 564 -42.79 -11.52 -0.55
C CYS A 564 -42.45 -12.74 -1.43
N PHE A 565 -43.45 -13.48 -1.93
CA PHE A 565 -43.22 -14.63 -2.81
C PHE A 565 -43.47 -14.25 -4.27
N ALA A 566 -42.51 -14.55 -5.14
CA ALA A 566 -42.65 -14.32 -6.58
C ALA A 566 -43.74 -15.21 -7.17
N GLY A 567 -44.66 -14.61 -7.94
CA GLY A 567 -45.73 -15.30 -8.64
C GLY A 567 -45.62 -15.19 -10.15
N THR A 568 -46.11 -16.21 -10.86
CA THR A 568 -46.18 -16.30 -12.32
C THR A 568 -47.55 -16.86 -12.77
N THR A 569 -47.76 -17.08 -14.07
CA THR A 569 -48.97 -17.69 -14.65
C THR A 569 -48.59 -18.81 -15.63
N ILE A 570 -49.59 -19.60 -16.09
CA ILE A 570 -49.38 -20.70 -17.03
C ILE A 570 -48.77 -20.22 -18.37
N GLN A 571 -49.15 -19.01 -18.83
CA GLN A 571 -48.61 -18.40 -20.05
C GLN A 571 -47.25 -17.72 -19.80
N SER A 572 -47.09 -16.99 -18.69
CA SER A 572 -45.89 -16.22 -18.37
C SER A 572 -44.78 -17.05 -17.72
N LYS A 573 -44.67 -18.36 -18.05
CA LYS A 573 -44.00 -19.39 -17.24
C LYS A 573 -42.57 -19.09 -16.76
N ASN A 574 -41.83 -18.25 -17.48
CA ASN A 574 -40.43 -17.90 -17.20
C ASN A 574 -40.26 -16.46 -16.67
N GLU A 575 -41.36 -15.74 -16.40
CA GLU A 575 -41.39 -14.35 -15.96
C GLU A 575 -42.16 -14.20 -14.64
N ILE A 576 -41.70 -13.26 -13.79
CA ILE A 576 -42.34 -12.92 -12.53
C ILE A 576 -43.39 -11.83 -12.81
N VAL A 577 -44.65 -12.14 -12.50
CA VAL A 577 -45.81 -11.25 -12.70
C VAL A 577 -46.04 -10.33 -11.50
N GLY A 578 -45.53 -10.68 -10.32
CA GLY A 578 -45.60 -9.85 -9.11
C GLY A 578 -45.07 -10.54 -7.86
N LEU A 579 -45.12 -9.83 -6.73
CA LEU A 579 -44.95 -10.40 -5.40
C LEU A 579 -46.32 -10.59 -4.73
N PHE A 580 -46.51 -11.75 -4.11
CA PHE A 580 -47.77 -12.20 -3.54
C PHE A 580 -47.56 -12.76 -2.13
N ARG A 581 -48.65 -12.86 -1.36
CA ARG A 581 -48.68 -13.59 -0.09
C ARG A 581 -48.60 -15.09 -0.34
N PRO A 582 -48.13 -15.90 0.63
CA PRO A 582 -48.18 -17.36 0.50
C PRO A 582 -49.59 -17.87 0.17
N ASP A 583 -50.64 -17.34 0.82
CA ASP A 583 -52.02 -17.81 0.60
C ASP A 583 -52.67 -17.30 -0.69
N GLU A 584 -52.00 -16.46 -1.48
CA GLU A 584 -52.42 -16.02 -2.82
C GLU A 584 -51.91 -16.95 -3.94
N LEU A 585 -50.90 -17.80 -3.66
CA LEU A 585 -50.22 -18.63 -4.65
C LEU A 585 -50.66 -20.11 -4.64
N LEU A 586 -50.65 -20.73 -5.84
CA LEU A 586 -50.74 -22.19 -6.01
C LEU A 586 -49.41 -22.83 -6.42
N PHE A 587 -49.31 -24.15 -6.24
CA PHE A 587 -48.32 -24.99 -6.94
C PHE A 587 -48.69 -25.22 -8.42
N SER A 588 -47.69 -25.48 -9.25
CA SER A 588 -47.82 -25.51 -10.73
C SER A 588 -48.79 -26.58 -11.23
N GLU A 589 -48.84 -27.71 -10.53
CA GLU A 589 -49.57 -28.94 -10.81
C GLU A 589 -51.08 -28.75 -10.67
N ALA A 590 -51.51 -27.80 -9.83
CA ALA A 590 -52.90 -27.40 -9.68
C ALA A 590 -53.34 -26.52 -10.85
N ALA A 591 -52.55 -25.48 -11.16
CA ALA A 591 -52.82 -24.56 -12.26
C ALA A 591 -52.81 -25.27 -13.63
N HIS A 592 -51.85 -26.17 -13.89
CA HIS A 592 -51.79 -26.97 -15.12
C HIS A 592 -53.05 -27.81 -15.38
N GLN A 593 -53.75 -28.25 -14.33
CA GLN A 593 -55.02 -28.96 -14.47
C GLN A 593 -56.21 -27.99 -14.69
N LEU A 594 -56.16 -26.79 -14.09
CA LEU A 594 -57.18 -25.75 -14.24
C LEU A 594 -57.15 -25.04 -15.60
N LYS A 595 -55.97 -24.95 -16.23
CA LYS A 595 -55.71 -24.24 -17.51
C LYS A 595 -56.09 -22.74 -17.52
N SER A 596 -56.30 -22.12 -16.36
CA SER A 596 -56.63 -20.70 -16.25
C SER A 596 -55.40 -19.81 -16.09
N ASN A 597 -55.39 -18.67 -16.78
CA ASN A 597 -54.37 -17.63 -16.65
C ASN A 597 -54.63 -16.66 -15.48
N THR A 598 -55.83 -16.70 -14.87
CA THR A 598 -56.21 -15.81 -13.75
C THR A 598 -55.66 -16.26 -12.39
N VAL A 599 -54.84 -17.32 -12.36
CA VAL A 599 -54.38 -18.00 -11.15
C VAL A 599 -52.87 -17.85 -11.03
N HIS A 600 -52.43 -17.27 -9.92
CA HIS A 600 -51.00 -17.06 -9.66
C HIS A 600 -50.36 -18.34 -9.11
N ILE A 601 -49.25 -18.73 -9.73
CA ILE A 601 -48.43 -19.89 -9.40
C ILE A 601 -47.17 -19.38 -8.70
N ILE A 602 -46.63 -20.08 -7.69
CA ILE A 602 -45.29 -19.76 -7.19
C ILE A 602 -44.25 -19.87 -8.32
N PHE A 603 -43.50 -18.80 -8.54
CA PHE A 603 -42.31 -18.82 -9.38
C PHE A 603 -41.13 -19.34 -8.56
N TRP A 604 -40.60 -20.51 -8.94
CA TRP A 604 -39.47 -21.15 -8.26
C TRP A 604 -38.42 -21.59 -9.29
N PRO A 605 -37.10 -21.47 -9.02
CA PRO A 605 -36.08 -21.70 -10.06
C PRO A 605 -35.86 -23.15 -10.49
N ASP A 606 -36.23 -24.12 -9.64
CA ASP A 606 -35.97 -25.56 -9.83
C ASP A 606 -37.29 -26.36 -9.92
N ASP A 607 -37.29 -27.45 -10.68
CA ASP A 607 -38.41 -28.39 -10.73
C ASP A 607 -38.71 -29.00 -9.34
N PHE A 608 -39.99 -29.06 -8.96
CA PHE A 608 -40.44 -29.41 -7.61
C PHE A 608 -40.19 -30.89 -7.26
N HIS A 609 -39.02 -31.16 -6.64
CA HIS A 609 -38.61 -32.52 -6.27
C HIS A 609 -38.22 -32.70 -4.78
N ASP A 610 -38.02 -31.63 -3.99
CA ASP A 610 -37.80 -31.75 -2.54
C ASP A 610 -39.11 -31.61 -1.74
N LEU A 611 -39.52 -32.74 -1.16
CA LEU A 611 -40.73 -32.84 -0.33
C LEU A 611 -40.70 -31.94 0.92
N ASN A 612 -39.50 -31.61 1.43
CA ASN A 612 -39.34 -30.73 2.61
C ASN A 612 -39.61 -29.26 2.24
N ILE A 613 -39.18 -28.83 1.05
CA ILE A 613 -39.50 -27.50 0.51
C ILE A 613 -41.00 -27.40 0.28
N HIS A 614 -41.62 -28.42 -0.34
CA HIS A 614 -43.08 -28.50 -0.52
C HIS A 614 -43.83 -28.35 0.81
N HIS A 615 -43.50 -29.16 1.82
CA HIS A 615 -44.12 -29.07 3.14
C HIS A 615 -43.88 -27.74 3.85
N PHE A 616 -42.70 -27.12 3.70
CA PHE A 616 -42.41 -25.80 4.26
C PHE A 616 -43.27 -24.70 3.62
N LEU A 617 -43.39 -24.69 2.28
CA LEU A 617 -44.21 -23.72 1.54
C LEU A 617 -45.71 -23.87 1.85
N CYS A 618 -46.21 -25.12 1.94
CA CYS A 618 -47.54 -25.41 2.47
C CYS A 618 -47.71 -24.91 3.92
N SER A 619 -46.66 -25.03 4.75
CA SER A 619 -46.71 -24.53 6.14
C SER A 619 -46.74 -23.01 6.24
N LEU A 620 -46.24 -22.28 5.24
CA LEU A 620 -46.39 -20.83 5.13
C LEU A 620 -47.80 -20.46 4.61
N GLY A 621 -48.32 -21.17 3.60
CA GLY A 621 -49.72 -21.03 3.18
C GLY A 621 -49.97 -21.25 1.69
N ILE A 622 -48.93 -21.60 0.91
CA ILE A 622 -49.07 -21.87 -0.52
C ILE A 622 -49.96 -23.09 -0.72
N ARG A 623 -50.91 -22.99 -1.65
CA ARG A 623 -52.05 -23.93 -1.74
C ARG A 623 -51.84 -24.98 -2.82
N GLU A 624 -52.14 -26.24 -2.50
CA GLU A 624 -52.23 -27.34 -3.49
C GLU A 624 -53.50 -27.25 -4.38
N ALA A 625 -54.45 -26.36 -4.06
CA ALA A 625 -55.68 -26.16 -4.81
C ALA A 625 -56.27 -24.74 -4.53
N PRO A 626 -57.10 -24.17 -5.42
CA PRO A 626 -57.86 -22.94 -5.13
C PRO A 626 -58.69 -23.01 -3.84
N LYS A 627 -59.22 -21.88 -3.34
CA LYS A 627 -60.33 -21.94 -2.38
C LYS A 627 -61.56 -22.40 -3.15
N LEU A 628 -62.51 -23.03 -2.44
CA LEU A 628 -63.72 -23.55 -3.08
C LEU A 628 -64.53 -22.44 -3.75
N ASP A 629 -64.61 -21.26 -3.13
CA ASP A 629 -65.33 -20.12 -3.70
C ASP A 629 -64.62 -19.55 -4.94
N ASP A 630 -63.28 -19.36 -4.90
CA ASP A 630 -62.47 -19.02 -6.09
C ASP A 630 -62.79 -19.96 -7.28
N LEU A 631 -62.95 -21.26 -7.00
CA LEU A 631 -63.21 -22.30 -8.00
C LEU A 631 -64.66 -22.30 -8.49
N ILE A 632 -65.63 -22.03 -7.63
CA ILE A 632 -67.03 -21.87 -8.01
C ILE A 632 -67.23 -20.59 -8.84
N ASP A 633 -66.56 -19.48 -8.51
CA ASP A 633 -66.57 -18.26 -9.31
C ASP A 633 -65.98 -18.49 -10.71
N MET A 634 -64.88 -19.26 -10.84
CA MET A 634 -64.37 -19.68 -12.16
C MET A 634 -65.39 -20.54 -12.93
N ILE A 635 -66.06 -21.50 -12.28
CA ILE A 635 -67.09 -22.33 -12.92
C ILE A 635 -68.28 -21.49 -13.40
N ASP A 636 -68.76 -20.54 -12.57
CA ASP A 636 -69.87 -19.63 -12.92
C ASP A 636 -69.48 -18.69 -14.07
N GLU A 637 -68.25 -18.16 -14.11
CA GLU A 637 -67.77 -17.31 -15.21
C GLU A 637 -67.54 -18.08 -16.52
N ASP A 638 -66.96 -19.28 -16.45
CA ASP A 638 -66.80 -20.16 -17.61
C ASP A 638 -68.18 -20.53 -18.20
N PHE A 639 -69.18 -20.78 -17.34
CA PHE A 639 -70.57 -21.05 -17.75
C PHE A 639 -71.25 -19.83 -18.37
N LYS A 640 -71.03 -18.62 -17.84
CA LYS A 640 -71.57 -17.37 -18.42
C LYS A 640 -71.00 -17.11 -19.81
N LYS A 641 -69.68 -17.18 -19.99
CA LYS A 641 -69.02 -16.89 -21.28
C LYS A 641 -69.55 -17.79 -22.40
N GLN A 642 -69.57 -19.10 -22.18
CA GLN A 642 -70.10 -20.06 -23.15
C GLN A 642 -71.60 -19.86 -23.47
N ARG A 643 -72.37 -19.30 -22.52
CA ARG A 643 -73.79 -18.99 -22.72
C ARG A 643 -74.04 -17.73 -23.54
N PHE A 644 -73.10 -16.79 -23.59
CA PHE A 644 -73.28 -15.51 -24.29
C PHE A 644 -72.62 -15.45 -25.67
N GLU A 645 -71.53 -16.19 -25.93
CA GLU A 645 -70.75 -15.97 -27.14
C GLU A 645 -71.32 -16.65 -28.40
N HIS A 646 -71.72 -17.93 -28.38
CA HIS A 646 -72.22 -18.64 -29.57
C HIS A 646 -73.46 -19.52 -29.30
N GLY A 647 -74.62 -19.07 -29.80
CA GLY A 647 -75.90 -19.79 -29.75
C GLY A 647 -76.01 -20.98 -30.72
N GLY A 648 -75.02 -21.89 -30.70
CA GLY A 648 -74.98 -23.06 -31.59
C GLY A 648 -73.72 -23.93 -31.47
N SER A 649 -72.75 -23.59 -30.61
CA SER A 649 -71.55 -24.41 -30.38
C SER A 649 -71.82 -25.53 -29.35
N PRO A 650 -71.13 -26.68 -29.43
CA PRO A 650 -71.19 -27.70 -28.40
C PRO A 650 -70.61 -27.16 -27.08
N TYR A 651 -71.31 -27.38 -25.97
CA TYR A 651 -70.87 -26.95 -24.63
C TYR A 651 -69.58 -27.69 -24.23
N ILE A 652 -68.55 -26.93 -23.85
CA ILE A 652 -67.25 -27.45 -23.44
C ILE A 652 -67.20 -27.48 -21.91
N ILE A 653 -66.95 -28.65 -21.33
CA ILE A 653 -66.87 -28.79 -19.86
C ILE A 653 -65.69 -27.95 -19.33
N PRO A 654 -65.93 -26.98 -18.43
CA PRO A 654 -64.86 -26.13 -17.90
C PRO A 654 -63.76 -26.95 -17.20
N SER A 655 -62.48 -26.62 -17.44
CA SER A 655 -61.37 -27.30 -16.76
C SER A 655 -61.35 -27.00 -15.24
N SER A 656 -61.98 -25.90 -14.82
CA SER A 656 -62.36 -25.60 -13.43
C SER A 656 -63.30 -26.66 -12.82
N LEU A 657 -64.35 -27.06 -13.56
CA LEU A 657 -65.29 -28.11 -13.16
C LEU A 657 -64.68 -29.52 -13.21
N GLU A 658 -63.85 -29.80 -14.22
CA GLU A 658 -63.11 -31.08 -14.30
C GLU A 658 -62.11 -31.22 -13.14
N PHE A 659 -61.38 -30.15 -12.81
CA PHE A 659 -60.48 -30.12 -11.65
C PHE A 659 -61.24 -30.40 -10.35
N LEU A 660 -62.38 -29.76 -10.13
CA LEU A 660 -63.23 -30.02 -8.97
C LEU A 660 -63.65 -31.49 -8.91
N ALA A 661 -64.26 -32.02 -9.98
CA ALA A 661 -64.76 -33.39 -10.03
C ALA A 661 -63.66 -34.44 -9.80
N LYS A 662 -62.42 -34.18 -10.25
CA LYS A 662 -61.26 -35.06 -10.08
C LYS A 662 -60.62 -34.98 -8.68
N ASN A 663 -60.73 -33.84 -7.99
CA ASN A 663 -59.99 -33.56 -6.76
C ASN A 663 -60.85 -33.37 -5.50
N VAL A 664 -62.19 -33.40 -5.60
CA VAL A 664 -63.10 -33.06 -4.49
C VAL A 664 -62.87 -33.92 -3.23
N GLU A 665 -62.60 -35.22 -3.38
CA GLU A 665 -62.32 -36.11 -2.24
C GLU A 665 -60.97 -35.82 -1.57
N LYS A 666 -59.97 -35.27 -2.30
CA LYS A 666 -58.63 -34.92 -1.76
C LYS A 666 -58.60 -33.53 -1.13
N HIS A 667 -59.19 -32.53 -1.80
CA HIS A 667 -58.97 -31.11 -1.48
C HIS A 667 -60.19 -30.37 -0.95
N TYR A 668 -61.41 -30.88 -1.15
CA TYR A 668 -62.65 -30.21 -0.74
C TYR A 668 -63.61 -31.10 0.08
N PRO A 669 -63.15 -31.86 1.09
CA PRO A 669 -64.01 -32.77 1.85
C PRO A 669 -65.10 -32.05 2.66
N GLU A 670 -64.92 -30.77 3.01
CA GLU A 670 -65.90 -29.99 3.78
C GLU A 670 -67.12 -29.55 2.95
N LEU A 671 -67.02 -29.55 1.62
CA LEU A 671 -68.14 -29.38 0.67
C LEU A 671 -69.27 -30.38 0.95
N TRP A 672 -68.91 -31.55 1.49
CA TRP A 672 -69.83 -32.63 1.83
C TRP A 672 -70.24 -32.69 3.31
N LYS A 673 -69.80 -31.74 4.15
CA LYS A 673 -70.05 -31.76 5.61
C LYS A 673 -70.87 -30.57 6.10
N GLU A 674 -70.65 -29.37 5.55
CA GLU A 674 -71.33 -28.18 6.06
C GLU A 674 -72.69 -27.89 5.39
N LYS A 675 -73.64 -27.36 6.17
CA LYS A 675 -74.92 -26.82 5.66
C LYS A 675 -74.81 -25.38 5.15
N THR A 676 -73.59 -24.86 5.01
CA THR A 676 -73.28 -23.43 4.85
C THR A 676 -73.21 -22.99 3.40
N ASN A 677 -72.62 -23.80 2.50
CA ASN A 677 -72.48 -23.40 1.10
C ASN A 677 -73.82 -23.51 0.37
N ARG A 678 -74.39 -22.36 0.00
CA ARG A 678 -75.73 -22.21 -0.61
C ARG A 678 -75.69 -21.97 -2.12
N ARG A 679 -74.51 -21.91 -2.74
CA ARG A 679 -74.34 -21.56 -4.15
C ARG A 679 -74.50 -22.81 -5.02
N ALA A 680 -75.50 -22.81 -5.89
CA ALA A 680 -75.75 -23.89 -6.84
C ALA A 680 -75.00 -23.61 -8.15
N PHE A 681 -74.02 -24.46 -8.49
CA PHE A 681 -73.11 -24.30 -9.63
C PHE A 681 -73.15 -25.48 -10.62
N ILE A 682 -74.03 -26.47 -10.41
CA ILE A 682 -74.20 -27.62 -11.31
C ILE A 682 -75.44 -27.39 -12.19
N PRO A 683 -75.33 -27.40 -13.54
CA PRO A 683 -76.50 -27.27 -14.43
C PRO A 683 -77.52 -28.41 -14.22
N ALA A 684 -78.82 -28.09 -14.18
CA ALA A 684 -79.86 -29.11 -13.97
C ALA A 684 -80.28 -29.88 -15.24
N GLN A 685 -80.06 -29.31 -16.43
CA GLN A 685 -80.32 -29.96 -17.72
C GLN A 685 -79.25 -29.55 -18.74
N TRP A 686 -78.83 -30.51 -19.57
CA TRP A 686 -77.93 -30.34 -20.73
C TRP A 686 -78.76 -30.32 -22.02
N PRO A 687 -78.34 -29.62 -23.10
CA PRO A 687 -79.05 -29.64 -24.38
C PRO A 687 -79.09 -31.04 -25.02
N ALA A 688 -80.17 -31.36 -25.73
CA ALA A 688 -80.51 -32.74 -26.10
C ALA A 688 -80.37 -33.07 -27.61
N ASN A 689 -79.60 -34.14 -27.85
CA ASN A 689 -79.49 -35.02 -29.02
C ASN A 689 -78.83 -34.54 -30.35
N PRO A 690 -78.15 -35.46 -31.08
CA PRO A 690 -77.29 -35.17 -32.24
C PRO A 690 -77.81 -35.76 -33.57
N THR A 691 -77.09 -35.55 -34.68
CA THR A 691 -77.33 -36.23 -35.98
C THR A 691 -76.02 -36.64 -36.68
N ALA A 692 -75.53 -37.82 -36.32
CA ALA A 692 -74.20 -38.33 -36.66
C ALA A 692 -73.78 -38.27 -38.14
N ARG A 693 -72.58 -37.70 -38.38
CA ARG A 693 -71.72 -37.98 -39.54
C ARG A 693 -70.26 -38.13 -39.10
N ARG A 694 -69.46 -38.88 -39.88
CA ARG A 694 -68.06 -39.22 -39.53
C ARG A 694 -67.15 -37.99 -39.65
N GLY A 695 -66.41 -37.68 -38.60
CA GLY A 695 -65.46 -36.56 -38.56
C GLY A 695 -64.12 -36.83 -39.28
N ASN A 696 -63.42 -35.76 -39.61
CA ASN A 696 -62.05 -35.73 -40.12
C ASN A 696 -61.09 -35.17 -39.05
N ARG A 697 -59.77 -35.40 -39.23
CA ARG A 697 -58.72 -34.73 -38.44
C ARG A 697 -58.32 -33.40 -39.09
N ASN A 698 -57.74 -32.49 -38.30
CA ASN A 698 -57.01 -31.33 -38.81
C ASN A 698 -55.50 -31.60 -38.91
N ASP A 699 -54.78 -30.69 -39.57
CA ASP A 699 -53.34 -30.85 -39.89
C ASP A 699 -52.43 -30.85 -38.65
N ASN A 700 -52.93 -30.39 -37.50
CA ASN A 700 -52.21 -30.44 -36.22
C ASN A 700 -52.41 -31.77 -35.46
N GLY A 701 -53.03 -32.78 -36.08
CA GLY A 701 -53.23 -34.11 -35.50
C GLY A 701 -54.24 -34.17 -34.35
N GLN A 702 -54.94 -33.08 -34.07
CA GLN A 702 -55.98 -33.02 -33.04
C GLN A 702 -57.27 -33.67 -33.55
N PHE A 703 -58.00 -34.33 -32.65
CA PHE A 703 -59.38 -34.73 -32.90
C PHE A 703 -60.27 -33.50 -32.76
N ILE A 704 -60.83 -33.04 -33.87
CA ILE A 704 -62.01 -32.17 -33.83
C ILE A 704 -63.20 -33.07 -33.46
N ILE A 705 -63.94 -32.66 -32.43
CA ILE A 705 -65.12 -33.37 -31.92
C ILE A 705 -66.33 -32.48 -32.23
N ASP A 706 -66.92 -32.68 -33.41
CA ASP A 706 -68.08 -31.89 -33.87
C ASP A 706 -69.38 -32.25 -33.12
N GLU A 707 -69.46 -33.45 -32.53
CA GLU A 707 -70.56 -33.88 -31.66
C GLU A 707 -70.01 -34.52 -30.38
N VAL A 708 -70.50 -34.10 -29.21
CA VAL A 708 -70.13 -34.71 -27.92
C VAL A 708 -70.75 -36.09 -27.83
N THR A 709 -69.92 -37.14 -27.74
CA THR A 709 -70.40 -38.52 -27.69
C THR A 709 -71.04 -38.86 -26.34
N GLU A 710 -72.07 -39.72 -26.36
CA GLU A 710 -72.76 -40.18 -25.14
C GLU A 710 -71.77 -40.79 -24.15
N ASP A 711 -70.75 -41.53 -24.58
CA ASP A 711 -69.70 -42.10 -23.72
C ASP A 711 -68.92 -41.05 -22.90
N MET A 712 -68.72 -39.84 -23.42
CA MET A 712 -68.02 -38.77 -22.70
C MET A 712 -68.93 -38.06 -21.70
N ILE A 713 -70.18 -37.80 -22.09
CA ILE A 713 -71.21 -37.27 -21.17
C ILE A 713 -71.43 -38.28 -20.04
N TYR A 714 -71.67 -39.55 -20.39
CA TYR A 714 -71.83 -40.67 -19.46
C TYR A 714 -70.57 -40.90 -18.62
N GLY A 715 -69.36 -40.73 -19.16
CA GLY A 715 -68.10 -40.88 -18.41
C GLY A 715 -67.91 -39.84 -17.30
N ILE A 716 -68.36 -38.60 -17.52
CA ILE A 716 -68.30 -37.52 -16.52
C ILE A 716 -69.54 -37.54 -15.61
N GLN A 717 -70.71 -37.83 -16.18
CA GLN A 717 -71.94 -38.09 -15.44
C GLN A 717 -71.76 -39.26 -14.47
N VAL A 718 -71.21 -40.41 -14.86
CA VAL A 718 -70.96 -41.55 -13.95
C VAL A 718 -69.92 -41.21 -12.88
N LYS A 719 -68.91 -40.38 -13.15
CA LYS A 719 -67.96 -39.94 -12.11
C LYS A 719 -68.63 -39.02 -11.08
N LEU A 720 -69.40 -38.03 -11.53
CA LEU A 720 -70.17 -37.17 -10.62
C LEU A 720 -71.28 -37.97 -9.92
N GLU A 721 -72.13 -38.68 -10.66
CA GLU A 721 -73.27 -39.45 -10.15
C GLU A 721 -72.88 -40.66 -9.31
N SER A 722 -71.73 -41.31 -9.50
CA SER A 722 -71.29 -42.37 -8.56
C SER A 722 -70.81 -41.79 -7.22
N SER A 723 -70.18 -40.62 -7.21
CA SER A 723 -69.88 -39.88 -5.98
C SER A 723 -71.14 -39.30 -5.33
N LEU A 724 -72.08 -38.76 -6.12
CA LEU A 724 -73.38 -38.30 -5.64
C LEU A 724 -74.25 -39.47 -5.13
N GLU A 725 -74.21 -40.66 -5.74
CA GLU A 725 -74.88 -41.88 -5.26
C GLU A 725 -74.36 -42.27 -3.87
N LYS A 726 -73.03 -42.30 -3.67
CA LYS A 726 -72.42 -42.52 -2.34
C LYS A 726 -72.98 -41.51 -1.32
N LEU A 727 -72.99 -40.22 -1.67
CA LEU A 727 -73.48 -39.14 -0.80
C LEU A 727 -74.99 -39.21 -0.54
N LYS A 728 -75.79 -39.65 -1.52
CA LYS A 728 -77.24 -39.85 -1.39
C LYS A 728 -77.55 -41.00 -0.44
N ARG A 729 -76.79 -42.09 -0.55
CA ARG A 729 -76.79 -43.23 0.40
C ARG A 729 -76.28 -42.83 1.79
N SER A 730 -75.52 -41.73 1.91
CA SER A 730 -75.08 -41.12 3.17
C SER A 730 -76.01 -40.01 3.70
N GLY A 731 -77.16 -39.75 3.06
CA GLY A 731 -78.21 -38.85 3.58
C GLY A 731 -78.10 -37.37 3.18
N TYR A 732 -77.27 -37.01 2.20
CA TYR A 732 -77.06 -35.60 1.83
C TYR A 732 -78.03 -35.05 0.76
N PRO A 733 -78.52 -33.80 0.89
CA PRO A 733 -79.55 -33.20 0.03
C PRO A 733 -78.97 -32.62 -1.28
N ILE A 734 -78.56 -33.52 -2.17
CA ILE A 734 -77.87 -33.24 -3.45
C ILE A 734 -78.60 -32.26 -4.37
N ASP A 735 -79.94 -32.24 -4.34
CA ASP A 735 -80.76 -31.41 -5.24
C ASP A 735 -80.53 -29.90 -5.04
N ARG A 736 -79.85 -29.49 -3.96
CA ARG A 736 -79.47 -28.10 -3.67
C ARG A 736 -78.27 -27.57 -4.46
N LEU A 737 -77.47 -28.44 -5.08
CA LEU A 737 -76.33 -28.05 -5.91
C LEU A 737 -76.73 -27.76 -7.37
N ARG A 738 -77.97 -28.11 -7.76
CA ARG A 738 -78.50 -28.01 -9.12
C ARG A 738 -79.17 -26.65 -9.39
N ILE A 739 -78.84 -26.03 -10.52
CA ILE A 739 -79.40 -24.75 -10.99
C ILE A 739 -80.79 -25.00 -11.59
N ASN A 740 -81.86 -24.64 -10.87
CA ASN A 740 -83.24 -24.78 -11.35
C ASN A 740 -83.51 -23.91 -12.61
N PRO A 741 -84.18 -24.44 -13.65
CA PRO A 741 -84.58 -23.66 -14.81
C PRO A 741 -85.80 -22.74 -14.52
N PRO A 742 -85.93 -21.59 -15.19
CA PRO A 742 -87.13 -20.76 -15.13
C PRO A 742 -88.32 -21.46 -15.81
N LYS A 743 -89.54 -21.21 -15.31
CA LYS A 743 -90.77 -21.73 -15.93
C LYS A 743 -91.17 -20.92 -17.16
N PRO A 744 -91.63 -21.55 -18.26
CA PRO A 744 -92.23 -20.87 -19.40
C PRO A 744 -93.74 -20.57 -19.19
N THR A 745 -94.30 -19.79 -20.13
CA THR A 745 -95.67 -19.22 -20.21
C THR A 745 -95.96 -18.09 -19.20
N ASP A 746 -96.67 -17.01 -19.55
CA ASP A 746 -97.58 -16.75 -20.69
C ASP A 746 -97.27 -15.48 -21.52
N ILE A 747 -97.91 -15.40 -22.70
CA ILE A 747 -97.96 -14.31 -23.70
C ILE A 747 -99.41 -14.30 -24.24
N PRO A 748 -100.05 -13.18 -24.68
CA PRO A 748 -99.63 -11.77 -24.74
C PRO A 748 -100.58 -10.82 -23.95
N VAL A 749 -100.41 -9.49 -24.10
CA VAL A 749 -101.40 -8.58 -24.74
C VAL A 749 -100.83 -7.15 -24.88
N GLU A 750 -101.01 -6.56 -26.07
CA GLU A 750 -100.66 -5.19 -26.49
C GLU A 750 -101.84 -4.20 -26.21
N PRO A 751 -101.82 -2.88 -26.53
CA PRO A 751 -100.75 -2.05 -27.11
C PRO A 751 -100.61 -0.60 -26.51
N LYS A 752 -99.77 0.22 -27.20
CA LYS A 752 -99.79 1.71 -27.34
C LYS A 752 -98.79 2.56 -26.51
N THR A 753 -97.70 2.93 -27.21
CA THR A 753 -97.22 4.30 -27.55
C THR A 753 -97.90 5.56 -26.94
N PRO A 754 -97.23 6.75 -26.93
CA PRO A 754 -95.83 7.10 -27.32
C PRO A 754 -95.10 8.17 -26.42
N VAL A 755 -93.94 8.68 -26.89
CA VAL A 755 -93.30 10.01 -26.65
C VAL A 755 -92.18 10.16 -25.57
N MET A 756 -91.11 10.87 -25.95
CA MET A 756 -89.93 11.36 -25.17
C MET A 756 -90.12 12.85 -24.74
N PRO A 757 -89.49 13.38 -23.65
CA PRO A 757 -88.08 13.86 -23.66
C PRO A 757 -87.25 13.50 -22.39
N ILE A 758 -85.93 13.23 -22.46
CA ILE A 758 -84.74 14.13 -22.43
C ILE A 758 -84.58 14.97 -21.13
N VAL A 759 -83.39 14.90 -20.49
CA VAL A 759 -82.54 15.99 -19.89
C VAL A 759 -81.71 15.48 -18.67
N GLN A 760 -80.37 15.41 -18.82
CA GLN A 760 -79.24 15.84 -17.93
C GLN A 760 -79.22 15.50 -16.40
N GLN A 761 -78.13 15.54 -15.61
CA GLN A 761 -76.66 15.80 -15.76
C GLN A 761 -75.90 15.28 -14.50
N ASP A 762 -74.56 15.10 -14.58
CA ASP A 762 -73.49 15.44 -13.60
C ASP A 762 -73.58 15.01 -12.10
N GLU A 763 -72.55 15.05 -11.21
CA GLU A 763 -71.08 15.23 -11.27
C GLU A 763 -70.39 14.70 -9.99
N SER A 764 -69.08 14.37 -10.06
CA SER A 764 -68.06 14.52 -8.98
C SER A 764 -68.15 13.73 -7.64
N GLY A 765 -67.07 13.77 -6.82
CA GLY A 765 -67.24 13.90 -5.36
C GLY A 765 -66.48 13.02 -4.35
N LEU A 766 -65.14 13.08 -4.31
CA LEU A 766 -64.26 13.17 -3.10
C LEU A 766 -64.45 12.32 -1.79
N ASP A 767 -63.32 11.74 -1.36
CA ASP A 767 -62.69 11.78 -0.02
C ASP A 767 -63.15 10.98 1.24
N ALA A 768 -62.09 10.69 2.03
CA ALA A 768 -61.98 10.65 3.51
C ALA A 768 -62.34 9.40 4.36
N GLU A 769 -61.25 8.71 4.74
CA GLU A 769 -60.80 8.49 6.15
C GLU A 769 -61.39 7.46 7.15
N GLU A 770 -60.48 7.18 8.10
CA GLU A 770 -60.58 6.64 9.47
C GLU A 770 -60.52 5.12 9.79
N HIS A 771 -59.85 4.88 10.92
CA HIS A 771 -59.48 3.59 11.48
C HIS A 771 -60.54 3.05 12.46
N ILE A 772 -60.42 1.78 12.88
CA ILE A 772 -60.07 1.37 14.27
C ILE A 772 -60.24 -0.16 14.48
N LYS A 773 -59.20 -0.81 15.02
CA LYS A 773 -59.13 -1.95 16.00
C LYS A 773 -60.17 -3.11 15.93
N SER A 774 -59.91 -4.37 16.28
CA SER A 774 -58.73 -5.13 16.81
C SER A 774 -59.13 -6.61 16.98
N GLY A 775 -58.19 -7.57 16.95
CA GLY A 775 -58.50 -8.95 17.38
C GLY A 775 -57.42 -10.01 17.10
N ASN A 776 -56.70 -10.42 18.15
CA ASN A 776 -55.79 -11.59 18.21
C ASN A 776 -56.54 -12.73 18.99
N PRO A 777 -56.04 -13.97 19.25
CA PRO A 777 -54.75 -14.60 18.87
C PRO A 777 -54.72 -16.12 18.52
N GLY A 778 -53.66 -16.57 17.84
CA GLY A 778 -53.00 -17.91 18.05
C GLY A 778 -53.74 -19.21 17.64
N LEU A 779 -53.22 -20.43 17.87
CA LEU A 779 -51.84 -20.86 18.23
C LEU A 779 -51.58 -22.40 18.00
N LYS A 780 -50.51 -22.77 17.26
CA LYS A 780 -49.60 -23.97 17.41
C LYS A 780 -50.04 -25.46 17.33
N ARG A 781 -49.08 -26.27 16.79
CA ARG A 781 -48.61 -27.65 17.18
C ARG A 781 -49.42 -28.90 16.71
N PHE A 782 -48.89 -30.15 16.63
CA PHE A 782 -47.56 -30.74 16.98
C PHE A 782 -47.23 -32.10 16.26
N GLY A 783 -45.94 -32.47 16.13
CA GLY A 783 -45.40 -33.87 16.06
C GLY A 783 -45.36 -34.58 14.67
N THR A 784 -44.66 -35.70 14.42
CA THR A 784 -43.59 -36.52 15.12
C THR A 784 -43.24 -37.77 14.24
N SER A 785 -42.08 -38.48 14.25
CA SER A 785 -40.64 -38.21 14.52
C SER A 785 -39.75 -39.50 14.50
N LYS A 786 -38.47 -39.43 14.05
CA LYS A 786 -37.31 -40.36 14.35
C LYS A 786 -37.31 -41.79 13.73
N PRO A 787 -36.20 -42.62 13.79
CA PRO A 787 -34.75 -42.38 14.11
C PRO A 787 -33.67 -43.16 13.26
N ASN A 788 -32.36 -43.03 13.66
CA ASN A 788 -31.17 -43.98 13.57
C ASN A 788 -29.97 -43.56 12.65
N THR A 789 -28.68 -43.99 12.78
CA THR A 789 -27.73 -44.37 13.90
C THR A 789 -26.26 -44.59 13.41
N SER A 790 -25.22 -44.17 14.19
CA SER A 790 -23.79 -44.70 14.27
C SER A 790 -22.86 -44.71 13.02
N SER A 791 -21.50 -44.68 13.01
CA SER A 791 -20.34 -44.51 13.95
C SER A 791 -19.00 -44.33 13.11
N VAL A 792 -17.83 -43.75 13.46
CA VAL A 792 -17.04 -43.39 14.70
C VAL A 792 -16.05 -44.50 15.18
N PRO A 793 -14.71 -44.30 15.50
CA PRO A 793 -13.71 -43.21 15.27
C PRO A 793 -12.19 -43.66 15.09
N SER A 794 -11.20 -42.82 15.51
CA SER A 794 -9.74 -43.05 15.88
C SER A 794 -8.66 -43.11 14.76
N SER A 795 -7.32 -42.88 14.90
CA SER A 795 -6.32 -42.31 15.87
C SER A 795 -4.87 -42.48 15.29
N SER A 796 -3.71 -41.88 15.68
CA SER A 796 -3.24 -40.66 16.43
C SER A 796 -1.67 -40.59 16.43
N SER A 797 -1.03 -39.53 17.01
CA SER A 797 0.38 -39.47 17.58
C SER A 797 1.63 -39.64 16.67
N TYR A 798 2.90 -39.24 17.00
CA TYR A 798 3.56 -38.14 17.78
C TYR A 798 5.12 -38.17 17.54
N GLU A 799 5.91 -37.21 18.09
CA GLU A 799 7.33 -37.29 18.60
C GLU A 799 8.41 -36.27 18.07
N LYS A 800 9.59 -36.22 18.72
CA LYS A 800 10.61 -35.12 18.75
C LYS A 800 12.08 -35.59 18.88
N SER A 801 13.07 -34.77 18.47
CA SER A 801 14.42 -34.53 19.08
C SER A 801 15.26 -33.63 18.12
N ASN A 802 16.01 -32.57 18.50
CA ASN A 802 17.09 -32.29 19.49
C ASN A 802 18.52 -32.53 18.96
N GLY A 803 19.38 -31.49 18.97
CA GLY A 803 20.83 -31.57 18.71
C GLY A 803 21.56 -30.21 18.65
N THR A 804 22.72 -30.08 19.30
CA THR A 804 23.68 -28.94 19.32
C THR A 804 25.02 -29.36 18.63
N THR A 805 26.04 -28.54 18.31
CA THR A 805 26.87 -27.59 19.12
C THR A 805 27.78 -26.68 18.26
N ASP A 806 28.46 -25.72 18.89
CA ASP A 806 29.42 -24.71 18.39
C ASP A 806 30.57 -25.15 17.44
N SER A 807 31.10 -24.20 16.66
CA SER A 807 32.54 -23.78 16.77
C SER A 807 32.87 -22.47 16.01
N THR A 808 33.95 -21.81 16.42
CA THR A 808 34.50 -20.52 15.91
C THR A 808 35.65 -20.70 14.92
N LEU A 809 35.98 -19.69 14.09
CA LEU A 809 37.35 -19.40 13.62
C LEU A 809 37.53 -18.03 12.89
N ASP A 810 38.42 -17.20 13.45
CA ASP A 810 39.38 -16.19 12.95
C ASP A 810 39.20 -15.31 11.66
N ASP A 811 39.69 -14.06 11.77
CA ASP A 811 39.88 -13.06 10.71
C ASP A 811 41.20 -13.25 9.91
N ALA A 812 41.15 -13.18 8.57
CA ALA A 812 42.27 -12.77 7.71
C ALA A 812 41.84 -12.38 6.26
N ASP A 813 42.57 -11.41 5.69
CA ASP A 813 42.72 -11.12 4.24
C ASP A 813 41.53 -10.66 3.35
N TYR A 814 41.87 -10.44 2.08
CA TYR A 814 41.06 -10.18 0.87
C TYR A 814 40.74 -8.73 0.48
N ASP A 815 41.70 -8.14 -0.24
CA ASP A 815 41.63 -7.30 -1.45
C ASP A 815 40.44 -6.35 -1.72
N LEU A 816 40.80 -5.19 -2.27
CA LEU A 816 39.90 -4.16 -2.80
C LEU A 816 39.93 -4.16 -4.34
N LEU A 817 38.78 -4.38 -4.97
CA LEU A 817 38.59 -4.21 -6.42
C LEU A 817 38.67 -2.72 -6.81
N THR A 818 39.10 -2.44 -8.04
CA THR A 818 39.26 -1.08 -8.58
C THR A 818 37.99 -0.58 -9.26
N SER A 819 37.84 0.74 -9.43
CA SER A 819 36.61 1.35 -9.97
C SER A 819 36.30 1.00 -11.43
N GLU A 820 37.27 0.50 -12.19
CA GLU A 820 37.08 -0.05 -13.54
C GLU A 820 36.70 -1.54 -13.45
N THR A 821 37.43 -2.34 -12.67
CA THR A 821 37.12 -3.78 -12.51
C THR A 821 35.77 -4.05 -11.84
N ILE A 822 35.21 -3.12 -11.06
CA ILE A 822 33.82 -3.22 -10.57
C ILE A 822 32.80 -3.20 -11.73
N GLU A 823 32.99 -2.36 -12.74
CA GLU A 823 32.04 -2.27 -13.87
C GLU A 823 32.12 -3.50 -14.77
N GLU A 824 33.33 -3.97 -15.05
CA GLU A 824 33.53 -5.24 -15.76
C GLU A 824 32.96 -6.43 -14.95
N THR A 825 33.31 -6.57 -13.66
CA THR A 825 32.92 -7.75 -12.88
C THR A 825 31.43 -7.77 -12.52
N VAL A 826 30.79 -6.62 -12.28
CA VAL A 826 29.35 -6.57 -11.98
C VAL A 826 28.50 -6.81 -13.24
N LEU A 827 28.97 -6.42 -14.43
CA LEU A 827 28.19 -6.52 -15.68
C LEU A 827 28.57 -7.69 -16.60
N GLN A 828 29.77 -8.28 -16.52
CA GLN A 828 30.17 -9.38 -17.42
C GLN A 828 29.56 -10.76 -17.08
N VAL A 829 28.99 -10.96 -15.88
CA VAL A 829 28.46 -12.27 -15.40
C VAL A 829 27.04 -12.56 -15.93
N LEU A 830 26.71 -12.07 -17.13
CA LEU A 830 25.35 -12.03 -17.67
C LEU A 830 25.23 -12.91 -18.93
N GLN A 831 25.14 -14.23 -18.74
CA GLN A 831 24.84 -15.16 -19.84
C GLN A 831 23.32 -15.31 -20.07
N PRO A 832 22.82 -15.22 -21.32
CA PRO A 832 21.42 -15.46 -21.65
C PRO A 832 21.09 -16.97 -21.64
N TYR A 833 21.04 -17.56 -20.44
CA TYR A 833 20.68 -18.97 -20.25
C TYR A 833 19.17 -19.20 -20.43
N ASN A 834 18.83 -19.95 -21.48
CA ASN A 834 17.46 -20.37 -21.83
C ASN A 834 17.07 -21.76 -21.29
N ASN A 835 17.99 -22.52 -20.69
CA ASN A 835 17.70 -23.88 -20.23
C ASN A 835 17.11 -23.89 -18.81
N VAL A 836 15.99 -24.60 -18.64
CA VAL A 836 15.25 -24.71 -17.39
C VAL A 836 15.59 -26.02 -16.66
N GLU A 837 16.64 -26.01 -15.86
CA GLU A 837 16.87 -27.02 -14.81
C GLU A 837 17.17 -26.33 -13.48
N PHE A 838 16.12 -26.18 -12.66
CA PHE A 838 16.23 -25.68 -11.28
C PHE A 838 16.83 -26.76 -10.38
N TYR A 839 18.15 -26.88 -10.36
CA TYR A 839 18.86 -27.83 -9.50
C TYR A 839 18.62 -27.55 -8.01
N THR A 840 18.16 -28.57 -7.30
CA THR A 840 18.03 -28.56 -5.84
C THR A 840 19.43 -28.50 -5.21
N VAL A 841 19.81 -27.35 -4.64
CA VAL A 841 21.12 -27.17 -3.98
C VAL A 841 21.15 -27.94 -2.65
N ASN A 842 21.60 -29.20 -2.73
CA ASN A 842 21.83 -30.09 -1.58
C ASN A 842 23.11 -29.71 -0.79
N ASN A 843 23.21 -28.47 -0.34
CA ASN A 843 24.26 -28.06 0.59
C ASN A 843 23.82 -28.36 2.03
N LYS A 844 24.51 -29.31 2.68
CA LYS A 844 24.49 -29.47 4.13
C LYS A 844 25.25 -28.31 4.78
N ILE A 845 24.53 -27.21 5.04
CA ILE A 845 24.98 -26.11 5.90
C ILE A 845 23.86 -25.89 6.94
N GLU A 846 24.24 -25.56 8.17
CA GLU A 846 23.40 -25.77 9.34
C GLU A 846 22.28 -24.72 9.49
N ASN A 847 21.14 -25.17 10.03
CA ASN A 847 19.97 -24.33 10.26
C ASN A 847 20.19 -23.37 11.44
N ASN A 848 20.84 -22.23 11.23
CA ASN A 848 20.91 -21.12 12.20
C ASN A 848 21.02 -19.72 11.55
N ARG A 849 20.12 -19.40 10.61
CA ARG A 849 19.78 -18.01 10.22
C ARG A 849 18.27 -17.83 10.27
N THR A 850 17.77 -16.96 11.14
CA THR A 850 16.33 -16.75 11.41
C THR A 850 15.67 -15.65 10.57
N THR A 851 16.42 -15.01 9.66
CA THR A 851 15.93 -14.02 8.70
C THR A 851 16.28 -14.45 7.28
N ARG A 852 15.28 -14.84 6.48
CA ARG A 852 15.43 -15.04 5.03
C ARG A 852 15.23 -13.72 4.30
N GLU A 853 16.28 -13.21 3.69
CA GLU A 853 16.26 -11.88 3.07
C GLU A 853 15.45 -11.86 1.75
N PRO A 854 14.83 -10.73 1.39
CA PRO A 854 13.86 -10.68 0.30
C PRO A 854 14.46 -10.91 -1.10
N CYS A 855 15.80 -10.82 -1.23
CA CYS A 855 16.56 -11.04 -2.46
C CYS A 855 17.26 -12.41 -2.56
N GLU A 856 17.20 -13.26 -1.54
CA GLU A 856 17.76 -14.63 -1.61
C GLU A 856 17.05 -15.48 -2.66
N ALA A 857 17.82 -16.27 -3.42
CA ALA A 857 17.28 -17.25 -4.36
C ALA A 857 16.38 -18.29 -3.65
N LEU A 858 15.27 -18.64 -4.29
CA LEU A 858 14.22 -19.44 -3.66
C LEU A 858 14.51 -20.94 -3.71
N GLN A 859 14.68 -21.54 -2.54
CA GLN A 859 14.55 -23.00 -2.39
C GLN A 859 13.08 -23.41 -2.67
N ASN A 860 12.91 -24.33 -3.63
CA ASN A 860 11.68 -25.09 -3.90
C ASN A 860 10.46 -24.36 -4.52
N ILE A 861 10.58 -23.19 -5.17
CA ILE A 861 9.49 -22.71 -6.05
C ILE A 861 9.60 -23.34 -7.43
N ASN A 862 8.49 -23.93 -7.89
CA ASN A 862 8.40 -24.75 -9.10
C ASN A 862 7.85 -23.90 -10.26
N LEU A 863 8.67 -22.94 -10.74
CA LEU A 863 8.32 -22.03 -11.83
C LEU A 863 8.31 -22.73 -13.19
N GLU A 864 7.33 -22.41 -14.02
CA GLU A 864 7.28 -22.73 -15.45
C GLU A 864 7.25 -21.44 -16.28
N ILE A 865 7.74 -21.50 -17.53
CA ILE A 865 7.77 -20.34 -18.42
C ILE A 865 6.39 -20.11 -19.05
N TYR A 866 5.88 -18.88 -18.95
CA TYR A 866 4.70 -18.46 -19.69
C TYR A 866 5.03 -18.29 -21.18
N LYS A 867 4.05 -18.55 -22.05
CA LYS A 867 4.29 -18.71 -23.49
C LYS A 867 4.85 -17.45 -24.18
N ASP A 868 4.47 -16.28 -23.68
CA ASP A 868 4.80 -14.99 -24.28
C ASP A 868 5.94 -14.27 -23.54
N HIS A 869 6.75 -13.54 -24.30
CA HIS A 869 7.74 -12.59 -23.76
C HIS A 869 7.18 -11.17 -23.82
N PHE A 870 7.43 -10.36 -22.79
CA PHE A 870 6.86 -9.03 -22.63
C PHE A 870 7.96 -8.00 -22.79
N HIS A 871 7.92 -7.19 -23.86
CA HIS A 871 9.02 -6.28 -24.24
C HIS A 871 10.41 -6.99 -24.31
N GLY A 872 10.42 -8.28 -24.68
CA GLY A 872 11.62 -9.12 -24.70
C GLY A 872 11.99 -9.79 -23.38
N ILE A 873 11.27 -9.52 -22.28
CA ILE A 873 11.48 -10.15 -20.96
C ILE A 873 10.68 -11.47 -20.88
N PRO A 874 11.31 -12.60 -20.53
CA PRO A 874 10.59 -13.84 -20.24
C PRO A 874 9.76 -13.71 -18.95
N PHE A 875 8.51 -14.22 -18.97
CA PHE A 875 7.64 -14.30 -17.79
C PHE A 875 7.53 -15.74 -17.29
N TYR A 876 7.58 -15.93 -15.97
CA TYR A 876 7.49 -17.23 -15.29
C TYR A 876 6.37 -17.24 -14.26
N THR A 877 5.71 -18.39 -14.10
CA THR A 877 4.59 -18.55 -13.18
C THR A 877 4.71 -19.85 -12.38
N GLU A 878 4.18 -19.85 -11.16
CA GLU A 878 4.07 -21.07 -10.38
C GLU A 878 3.06 -22.06 -11.01
N LYS A 879 3.39 -23.35 -11.01
CA LYS A 879 2.64 -24.39 -11.75
C LYS A 879 1.16 -24.44 -11.40
N ASN A 880 0.32 -24.52 -12.44
CA ASN A 880 -1.15 -24.53 -12.37
C ASN A 880 -1.80 -23.20 -11.89
N MET A 881 -1.05 -22.10 -11.79
CA MET A 881 -1.64 -20.80 -11.48
C MET A 881 -2.55 -20.30 -12.61
N HIS A 882 -3.79 -19.93 -12.30
CA HIS A 882 -4.71 -19.35 -13.28
C HIS A 882 -4.31 -17.91 -13.61
N ILE A 883 -3.99 -17.64 -14.88
CA ILE A 883 -3.55 -16.32 -15.35
C ILE A 883 -4.73 -15.59 -16.00
N THR A 884 -4.86 -14.29 -15.72
CA THR A 884 -5.95 -13.43 -16.24
C THR A 884 -5.37 -12.25 -17.01
N ASP A 885 -6.16 -11.64 -17.89
CA ASP A 885 -5.71 -10.49 -18.70
C ASP A 885 -5.29 -9.29 -17.85
N SER A 886 -5.93 -9.07 -16.69
CA SER A 886 -5.52 -8.07 -15.71
C SER A 886 -4.09 -8.32 -15.20
N MET A 887 -3.75 -9.58 -14.91
CA MET A 887 -2.38 -9.94 -14.52
C MET A 887 -1.41 -9.71 -15.69
N LEU A 888 -1.78 -10.07 -16.92
CA LEU A 888 -0.93 -9.85 -18.11
C LEU A 888 -0.68 -8.36 -18.39
N ASN A 889 -1.65 -7.48 -18.13
CA ASN A 889 -1.42 -6.03 -18.20
C ASN A 889 -0.37 -5.56 -17.20
N ARG A 890 -0.35 -6.12 -15.99
CA ARG A 890 0.64 -5.80 -14.96
C ARG A 890 2.03 -6.36 -15.29
N VAL A 891 2.10 -7.51 -15.97
CA VAL A 891 3.33 -8.03 -16.58
C VAL A 891 3.86 -7.04 -17.63
N ARG A 892 3.01 -6.53 -18.54
CA ARG A 892 3.38 -5.52 -19.56
C ARG A 892 3.93 -4.24 -18.93
N GLN A 893 3.21 -3.66 -17.98
CA GLN A 893 3.59 -2.39 -17.33
C GLN A 893 4.98 -2.48 -16.66
N LEU A 894 5.23 -3.53 -15.88
CA LEU A 894 6.56 -3.73 -15.28
C LEU A 894 7.62 -4.07 -16.33
N ALA A 895 7.27 -4.78 -17.41
CA ALA A 895 8.21 -5.07 -18.49
C ALA A 895 8.70 -3.81 -19.22
N ILE A 896 7.85 -2.78 -19.40
CA ILE A 896 8.26 -1.47 -19.96
C ILE A 896 9.33 -0.80 -19.08
N VAL A 897 9.13 -0.76 -17.76
CA VAL A 897 10.09 -0.20 -16.80
C VAL A 897 11.42 -0.96 -16.84
N LEU A 898 11.37 -2.29 -16.78
CA LEU A 898 12.57 -3.14 -16.72
C LEU A 898 13.35 -3.17 -18.04
N SER A 899 12.67 -3.21 -19.20
CA SER A 899 13.33 -3.19 -20.52
C SER A 899 14.04 -1.86 -20.78
N GLY A 900 13.41 -0.72 -20.44
CA GLY A 900 14.06 0.59 -20.53
C GLY A 900 15.27 0.73 -19.57
N LEU A 901 15.20 0.16 -18.37
CA LEU A 901 16.37 0.10 -17.47
C LEU A 901 17.50 -0.78 -18.07
N ALA A 902 17.17 -1.96 -18.59
CA ALA A 902 18.13 -2.86 -19.21
C ALA A 902 18.85 -2.21 -20.39
N SER A 903 18.12 -1.63 -21.34
CA SER A 903 18.69 -1.05 -22.57
C SER A 903 19.30 0.33 -22.37
N ASN A 904 18.63 1.23 -21.64
CA ASN A 904 18.96 2.67 -21.66
C ASN A 904 19.76 3.13 -20.43
N VAL A 905 19.92 2.28 -19.40
CA VAL A 905 20.71 2.58 -18.19
C VAL A 905 21.84 1.57 -17.99
N PHE A 906 21.57 0.26 -18.13
CA PHE A 906 22.58 -0.78 -17.93
C PHE A 906 23.29 -1.23 -19.22
N ASN A 907 22.76 -0.84 -20.39
CA ASN A 907 23.24 -1.25 -21.71
C ASN A 907 23.41 -2.79 -21.85
N GLN A 908 22.43 -3.54 -21.32
CA GLN A 908 22.42 -5.01 -21.29
C GLN A 908 21.31 -5.62 -22.15
N PRO A 909 21.45 -6.88 -22.61
CA PRO A 909 20.37 -7.61 -23.26
C PRO A 909 19.16 -7.74 -22.32
N VAL A 910 17.98 -7.34 -22.78
CA VAL A 910 16.74 -7.31 -21.96
C VAL A 910 16.42 -8.66 -21.29
N MET A 911 16.84 -9.78 -21.92
CA MET A 911 16.75 -11.16 -21.41
C MET A 911 17.45 -11.44 -20.07
N ILE A 912 18.33 -10.55 -19.57
CA ILE A 912 18.90 -10.68 -18.22
C ILE A 912 17.83 -10.47 -17.14
N MET A 913 16.82 -9.65 -17.45
CA MET A 913 15.68 -9.40 -16.58
C MET A 913 14.60 -10.42 -16.91
N LYS A 914 13.98 -10.95 -15.87
CA LYS A 914 12.97 -12.00 -15.93
C LYS A 914 11.82 -11.60 -15.00
N LEU A 915 10.60 -11.75 -15.46
CA LEU A 915 9.41 -11.52 -14.62
C LEU A 915 8.97 -12.85 -14.03
N TYR A 916 8.58 -12.86 -12.75
CA TYR A 916 7.96 -14.04 -12.16
C TYR A 916 6.71 -13.68 -11.35
N ARG A 917 5.90 -14.70 -11.06
CA ARG A 917 4.78 -14.59 -10.14
C ARG A 917 4.57 -15.88 -9.33
N ASP A 918 4.58 -15.73 -8.02
CA ASP A 918 4.14 -16.75 -7.06
C ASP A 918 2.60 -16.73 -6.87
N ALA A 919 2.03 -17.88 -6.51
CA ALA A 919 0.59 -18.06 -6.35
C ALA A 919 0.08 -17.80 -4.92
N ASP A 920 0.98 -17.72 -3.93
CA ASP A 920 0.62 -17.61 -2.51
C ASP A 920 0.22 -16.19 -2.09
N THR A 921 -1.05 -15.86 -2.29
CA THR A 921 -1.67 -14.59 -1.89
C THR A 921 -1.57 -14.28 -0.39
N ASN A 922 -1.39 -15.29 0.48
CA ASN A 922 -1.37 -15.10 1.94
C ASN A 922 -0.02 -14.62 2.46
N LYS A 923 1.06 -14.75 1.69
CA LYS A 923 2.37 -14.17 2.01
C LYS A 923 2.53 -12.79 1.38
N LEU A 924 3.30 -11.91 2.03
CA LEU A 924 3.78 -10.67 1.41
C LEU A 924 4.63 -11.01 0.18
N PRO A 925 4.38 -10.38 -0.99
CA PRO A 925 5.18 -10.62 -2.18
C PRO A 925 6.63 -10.13 -1.96
N ARG A 926 7.62 -10.93 -2.37
CA ARG A 926 9.01 -10.49 -2.47
C ARG A 926 9.19 -9.52 -3.64
N ILE A 927 10.16 -8.61 -3.57
CA ILE A 927 10.42 -7.63 -4.64
C ILE A 927 11.01 -8.33 -5.89
N GLY A 928 12.04 -9.14 -5.66
CA GLY A 928 12.80 -9.84 -6.68
C GLY A 928 14.12 -10.39 -6.11
N PHE A 929 14.76 -11.29 -6.85
CA PHE A 929 15.97 -12.01 -6.42
C PHE A 929 16.96 -12.20 -7.58
N HIS A 930 18.23 -12.42 -7.25
CA HIS A 930 19.26 -12.79 -8.22
C HIS A 930 19.34 -14.32 -8.33
N CYS A 931 19.52 -14.84 -9.55
CA CYS A 931 19.80 -16.26 -9.78
C CYS A 931 20.61 -16.43 -11.07
N ASN A 932 21.80 -17.03 -10.98
CA ASN A 932 22.65 -17.45 -12.11
C ASN A 932 22.82 -16.37 -13.21
N GLY A 933 23.16 -15.13 -12.84
CA GLY A 933 23.33 -14.03 -13.80
C GLY A 933 22.02 -13.51 -14.41
N SER A 934 20.87 -13.79 -13.78
CA SER A 934 19.56 -13.26 -14.13
C SER A 934 18.91 -12.55 -12.95
N LEU A 935 18.13 -11.51 -13.23
CA LEU A 935 17.40 -10.69 -12.24
C LEU A 935 15.90 -11.02 -12.33
N LEU A 936 15.34 -11.69 -11.32
CA LEU A 936 13.94 -12.11 -11.30
C LEU A 936 13.08 -11.17 -10.46
N PHE A 937 12.15 -10.42 -11.09
CA PHE A 937 11.28 -9.45 -10.43
C PHE A 937 9.84 -9.95 -10.31
N ASN A 938 9.19 -9.69 -9.17
CA ASN A 938 7.86 -10.21 -8.87
C ASN A 938 6.74 -9.27 -9.33
N VAL A 939 5.90 -9.74 -10.24
CA VAL A 939 4.74 -8.99 -10.74
C VAL A 939 3.72 -8.73 -9.61
N ARG A 940 3.59 -9.63 -8.62
CA ARG A 940 2.68 -9.44 -7.48
C ARG A 940 3.14 -8.35 -6.51
N TYR A 941 4.43 -8.01 -6.50
CA TYR A 941 4.94 -6.85 -5.74
C TYR A 941 4.59 -5.54 -6.45
N PHE A 942 4.83 -5.47 -7.76
CA PHE A 942 4.46 -4.32 -8.59
C PHE A 942 2.96 -4.02 -8.50
N GLU A 943 2.12 -5.06 -8.62
CA GLU A 943 0.66 -4.94 -8.45
C GLU A 943 0.24 -4.31 -7.13
N ARG A 944 0.91 -4.68 -6.03
CA ARG A 944 0.53 -4.25 -4.68
C ARG A 944 0.99 -2.83 -4.33
N ILE A 945 2.02 -2.32 -5.00
CA ILE A 945 2.75 -1.10 -4.58
C ILE A 945 2.73 0.01 -5.65
N PHE A 946 2.66 -0.34 -6.93
CA PHE A 946 2.89 0.59 -8.04
C PHE A 946 1.80 0.59 -9.12
N ALA A 947 0.93 -0.42 -9.20
CA ALA A 947 -0.14 -0.49 -10.20
C ALA A 947 -1.04 0.76 -10.22
N GLU A 948 -1.51 1.22 -9.07
CA GLU A 948 -2.35 2.43 -8.99
C GLU A 948 -1.59 3.68 -9.44
N LYS A 949 -0.32 3.83 -9.04
CA LYS A 949 0.56 4.91 -9.53
C LYS A 949 0.79 4.84 -11.04
N PHE A 950 0.76 3.65 -11.64
CA PHE A 950 0.95 3.44 -13.07
C PHE A 950 -0.32 3.73 -13.89
N ASP A 951 -1.50 3.36 -13.37
CA ASP A 951 -2.79 3.50 -14.06
C ASP A 951 -3.34 4.94 -14.06
N LEU A 952 -2.81 5.85 -13.22
CA LEU A 952 -3.23 7.24 -13.09
C LEU A 952 -2.78 8.14 -14.27
N GLN A 953 -3.17 7.78 -15.49
CA GLN A 953 -2.91 8.55 -16.73
C GLN A 953 -3.90 9.71 -16.98
N GLY A 954 -4.80 10.00 -16.02
CA GLY A 954 -5.90 10.96 -16.20
C GLY A 954 -5.73 12.35 -15.59
N GLU A 955 -4.91 12.53 -14.55
CA GLU A 955 -4.92 13.75 -13.72
C GLU A 955 -3.56 14.46 -13.63
N ASN A 956 -3.41 15.52 -14.44
CA ASN A 956 -2.32 16.51 -14.40
C ASN A 956 -0.92 15.93 -14.66
N THR A 957 -0.32 16.25 -15.82
CA THR A 957 0.91 15.59 -16.33
C THR A 957 2.07 15.57 -15.33
N ALA A 958 2.27 16.63 -14.55
CA ALA A 958 3.31 16.70 -13.52
C ALA A 958 3.18 15.61 -12.43
N ASN A 959 1.96 15.16 -12.10
CA ASN A 959 1.73 14.08 -11.14
C ASN A 959 2.07 12.71 -11.74
N HIS A 960 1.70 12.48 -13.00
CA HIS A 960 2.05 11.27 -13.74
C HIS A 960 3.58 11.12 -13.86
N ASP A 961 4.27 12.19 -14.26
CA ASP A 961 5.72 12.23 -14.40
C ASP A 961 6.42 11.95 -13.05
N SER A 962 5.90 12.49 -11.95
CA SER A 962 6.40 12.20 -10.60
C SER A 962 6.16 10.75 -10.18
N ASN A 963 4.98 10.18 -10.46
CA ASN A 963 4.67 8.78 -10.16
C ASN A 963 5.56 7.81 -10.94
N MET A 964 5.82 8.09 -12.21
CA MET A 964 6.73 7.29 -13.03
C MET A 964 8.19 7.45 -12.59
N HIS A 965 8.60 8.64 -12.15
CA HIS A 965 9.93 8.86 -11.58
C HIS A 965 10.16 8.03 -10.32
N ASP A 966 9.19 7.95 -9.39
CA ASP A 966 9.23 7.06 -8.23
C ASP A 966 9.43 5.58 -8.63
N ILE A 967 8.64 5.12 -9.62
CA ILE A 967 8.67 3.72 -10.09
C ILE A 967 10.02 3.37 -10.71
N ILE A 968 10.53 4.22 -11.61
CA ILE A 968 11.82 3.98 -12.28
C ILE A 968 12.96 4.04 -11.27
N ASN A 969 12.98 5.02 -10.35
CA ASN A 969 14.00 5.12 -9.29
C ASN A 969 14.02 3.87 -8.39
N PHE A 970 12.85 3.35 -8.01
CA PHE A 970 12.75 2.13 -7.20
C PHE A 970 13.34 0.92 -7.91
N TYR A 971 12.94 0.68 -9.18
CA TYR A 971 13.42 -0.48 -9.94
C TYR A 971 14.89 -0.32 -10.39
N PHE A 972 15.39 0.90 -10.63
CA PHE A 972 16.81 1.17 -10.81
C PHE A 972 17.63 0.73 -9.59
N MET A 973 17.29 1.24 -8.39
CA MET A 973 17.99 0.89 -7.16
C MET A 973 17.92 -0.60 -6.83
N LYS A 974 16.80 -1.27 -7.15
CA LYS A 974 16.65 -2.71 -6.96
C LYS A 974 17.41 -3.53 -8.00
N SER A 975 17.49 -3.10 -9.26
CA SER A 975 18.37 -3.71 -10.26
C SER A 975 19.85 -3.58 -9.86
N CYS A 976 20.31 -2.40 -9.41
CA CYS A 976 21.68 -2.24 -8.91
C CYS A 976 21.96 -3.18 -7.72
N HIS A 977 21.05 -3.26 -6.74
CA HIS A 977 21.18 -4.18 -5.60
C HIS A 977 21.28 -5.65 -6.01
N LEU A 978 20.48 -6.10 -6.99
CA LEU A 978 20.52 -7.48 -7.47
C LEU A 978 21.73 -7.75 -8.40
N LEU A 979 22.24 -6.75 -9.12
CA LEU A 979 23.47 -6.87 -9.92
C LEU A 979 24.72 -7.07 -9.04
N VAL A 980 24.80 -6.42 -7.86
CA VAL A 980 25.93 -6.61 -6.93
C VAL A 980 26.04 -8.06 -6.42
N HIS A 981 24.93 -8.81 -6.41
CA HIS A 981 24.96 -10.25 -6.13
C HIS A 981 25.64 -11.12 -7.20
N ASN A 982 26.08 -10.55 -8.33
CA ASN A 982 27.06 -11.19 -9.22
C ASN A 982 28.44 -11.33 -8.58
N VAL A 983 28.76 -10.49 -7.57
CA VAL A 983 30.11 -10.36 -6.96
C VAL A 983 30.10 -10.65 -5.45
N HIS A 984 29.03 -10.27 -4.73
CA HIS A 984 28.94 -10.41 -3.28
C HIS A 984 27.66 -11.12 -2.84
N VAL A 985 27.80 -12.29 -2.21
CA VAL A 985 26.66 -13.16 -1.81
C VAL A 985 25.99 -12.68 -0.52
N ASN A 986 26.75 -12.18 0.46
CA ASN A 986 26.21 -11.63 1.72
C ASN A 986 26.22 -10.10 1.69
N HIS A 987 25.29 -9.45 2.40
CA HIS A 987 25.20 -7.98 2.52
C HIS A 987 26.19 -7.38 3.52
N ASP A 988 27.47 -7.73 3.35
CA ASP A 988 28.56 -7.21 4.16
C ASP A 988 29.00 -5.78 3.73
N VAL A 989 30.04 -5.25 4.38
CA VAL A 989 30.60 -3.93 4.07
C VAL A 989 31.18 -3.85 2.65
N LYS A 990 31.60 -4.96 2.03
CA LYS A 990 32.04 -5.02 0.63
C LYS A 990 30.83 -4.92 -0.29
N PHE A 991 29.74 -5.66 -0.03
CA PHE A 991 28.47 -5.51 -0.76
C PHE A 991 27.96 -4.07 -0.75
N ILE A 992 27.92 -3.42 0.42
CA ILE A 992 27.40 -2.04 0.54
C ILE A 992 28.25 -1.07 -0.28
N ARG A 993 29.59 -1.11 -0.15
CA ARG A 993 30.50 -0.23 -0.92
C ARG A 993 30.42 -0.48 -2.43
N THR A 994 30.32 -1.74 -2.86
CA THR A 994 30.14 -2.08 -4.27
C THR A 994 28.80 -1.55 -4.78
N LEU A 995 27.72 -1.65 -3.99
CA LEU A 995 26.42 -1.06 -4.34
C LEU A 995 26.44 0.47 -4.44
N GLU A 996 27.08 1.16 -3.51
CA GLU A 996 27.27 2.61 -3.57
C GLU A 996 28.02 3.01 -4.85
N ASN A 997 29.14 2.34 -5.17
CA ASN A 997 29.91 2.58 -6.38
C ASN A 997 29.13 2.26 -7.66
N THR A 998 28.41 1.13 -7.70
CA THR A 998 27.55 0.72 -8.83
C THR A 998 26.44 1.74 -9.07
N VAL A 999 25.79 2.25 -8.01
CA VAL A 999 24.75 3.28 -8.12
C VAL A 999 25.34 4.61 -8.60
N ILE A 1000 26.46 5.07 -8.01
CA ILE A 1000 27.11 6.34 -8.40
C ILE A 1000 27.55 6.31 -9.88
N LYS A 1001 28.03 5.15 -10.38
CA LYS A 1001 28.53 5.02 -11.75
C LYS A 1001 27.42 4.83 -12.80
N LEU A 1002 26.32 4.17 -12.45
CA LEU A 1002 25.18 3.89 -13.36
C LEU A 1002 24.05 4.94 -13.28
N LEU A 1003 24.16 5.94 -12.40
CA LEU A 1003 23.20 7.05 -12.32
C LEU A 1003 23.36 7.99 -13.53
N PRO A 1004 22.32 8.22 -14.35
CA PRO A 1004 22.45 9.02 -15.57
C PRO A 1004 22.88 10.46 -15.33
N ALA A 1005 23.85 10.93 -16.12
CA ALA A 1005 24.41 12.27 -16.02
C ALA A 1005 23.52 13.34 -16.68
N LYS A 1006 22.41 13.67 -15.98
CA LYS A 1006 21.43 14.78 -16.15
C LYS A 1006 20.01 14.41 -16.59
N ASP A 1007 19.11 15.30 -16.13
CA ASP A 1007 17.81 15.70 -16.71
C ASP A 1007 16.75 14.59 -16.86
N SER A 1008 16.56 13.88 -15.74
CA SER A 1008 15.47 12.96 -15.42
C SER A 1008 15.48 11.59 -16.12
N PHE A 1009 15.25 10.54 -15.33
CA PHE A 1009 15.00 9.19 -15.83
C PHE A 1009 13.85 9.10 -16.84
N LEU A 1010 12.93 10.08 -16.87
CA LEU A 1010 11.79 10.06 -17.78
C LEU A 1010 12.19 10.26 -19.25
N GLU A 1011 13.18 11.10 -19.54
CA GLU A 1011 13.56 11.41 -20.93
C GLU A 1011 14.17 10.21 -21.65
N LEU A 1012 14.88 9.34 -20.92
CA LEU A 1012 15.38 8.05 -21.42
C LEU A 1012 14.26 7.05 -21.77
N PHE A 1013 13.02 7.27 -21.33
CA PHE A 1013 11.88 6.37 -21.55
C PHE A 1013 10.85 6.92 -22.54
N LYS A 1014 10.91 8.22 -22.90
CA LYS A 1014 9.99 8.83 -23.89
C LYS A 1014 9.97 8.10 -25.24
N PHE A 1015 11.06 7.42 -25.61
CA PHE A 1015 11.17 6.65 -26.85
C PHE A 1015 10.53 5.25 -26.84
N SER A 1016 10.09 4.74 -25.68
CA SER A 1016 9.53 3.37 -25.56
C SER A 1016 8.02 3.32 -25.27
N TRP A 1017 7.33 4.46 -25.32
CA TRP A 1017 5.90 4.59 -24.97
C TRP A 1017 4.96 4.79 -26.18
N ASP A 1018 5.49 5.09 -27.38
CA ASP A 1018 4.71 5.33 -28.61
C ASP A 1018 4.46 4.03 -29.43
N TYR A 1019 4.17 2.90 -28.78
CA TYR A 1019 3.98 1.58 -29.44
C TYR A 1019 2.94 0.66 -28.78
#